data_AF-A0A354WRH7-F1
#
_entry.id   AF-A0A354WRH7-F1
#
_cell.length_a   1.000
_cell.length_b   1.000
_cell.length_c   1.000
_cell.angle_alpha   90.00
_cell.angle_beta   90.00
_cell.angle_gamma   90.00
#
_symmetry.space_group_name_H-M   'P 1'
#
loop_
_entity.id
_entity.type
_entity.pdbx_description
1 polymer ?
#
loop_
_entity_poly.entity_id
_entity_poly.type
_entity_poly.pdbx_seq_one_letter_code
_entity_poly.pdbx_strand_id
1 'polypeptide(L)'
;MAETVRMIANVRTKAGKDISEKKKEAPFTINQDMGPSLAQKLRKELESYLAISDAKLVECLSGISGSQKALAAAALLQTWKQAVIIVPDQKDIFRWEEDLAFFAPDISILSFPVVEEADVEVTFTSTERLRERMRTLGALLSGKPLVVLATSVEAAQKIVSPADLLDGALSIHMGQEIEREAFLEKLVSLHYERVDQVERCGHFAVRGDIIDIFPINEEHPVRIEFFGDEVDSLRLFDEDTQRSISEKEEETVFPLFVKAEKKSVLSSYMKRGLLLYDEPQREEEGLRKYFKEEKANRDKAFTWGETIRLGRKAGHKELAMVLLKRKLTGFTFDTDYSWNGITMTNYQRQIPIFIEDTRHMLERGWTGLLLTPRPSERKEIEAILGEYHIPCSETPKAGNVTLINGLLSGGFELPDDKLSVMTAGDVLGRQKVRRIKGVSKGKQIRYFSDLNPGDYVVQQSHGVGKYIGIQTIELSGIHRDYITIQYAGSDKLYLPMEQITTLEKYIGPEGETPKLNAMGGAGWTKARAKAKKSIEELAERLLEVYAKREITKGISFEPDTAEQREFEDTFPYVETEDQMTAIDAIKKAMEKPIPMDMLLCGDVGFGKTEVAMRAVFKCVMSGYQAMVLCPTTVLSEQHYKNFKDRMDHFGVQMAVLNRFTSLKERKDILAQLASGELDVIIGTHAVLNKKVKAKRLGLLVVDEEQRFGVVQKEKWKSWSAGIDVLNLSATPIPRTLHMSLTGVRDMVTITTPPSNRHAIQTYVTEYDDGIVKDAILREKERGGQVFFVYNRIETIGAMADHLKSILPEDITIGIAYGRMEGRQLEKVMMDFYEGKYDVLLCTTLIENGLDQPNANTMLVYDADRMGLSQIYQMRGRVGRSEKIARAWFFYRKGKVLSEVAEKRLDTIREFTELGSGFKVAMRDLEIRGAGNLLGSAQHGNIASIGFATYCSMLEEAVERLRAIREHRPVPKKLPNTTIEFRQDAYLDAGYIKNEEQKMEIYRRLAAVEDEKALDDLIDEVVDRFGTPTVPAEKLFHISKIRVKAKQLGIGSLLDEGNSFLITWADESFMKGWNPMNLPKSWIPYLKFLPGSPTKLRIRKEIAQGDMMKWMAGFVDELLKEVRGK
;
A
#
# COMPACT_ATOMS: atom_id res chain seq x y z
N MET A 1 48.57 21.99 52.60
CA MET A 1 47.63 20.85 52.80
C MET A 1 46.17 21.13 52.40
N ALA A 2 45.83 22.32 51.88
CA ALA A 2 44.51 22.57 51.26
C ALA A 2 44.54 22.61 49.70
N GLU A 3 45.71 22.47 49.08
CA GLU A 3 45.87 22.48 47.61
C GLU A 3 46.14 21.10 46.99
N THR A 4 46.44 20.07 47.78
CA THR A 4 46.77 18.73 47.27
C THR A 4 45.55 17.79 47.20
N VAL A 5 44.44 18.12 47.85
CA VAL A 5 43.19 17.32 47.79
C VAL A 5 42.30 17.73 46.60
N ARG A 6 42.55 18.90 45.97
CA ARG A 6 41.89 19.32 44.72
C ARG A 6 42.47 18.66 43.45
N MET A 7 43.54 17.87 43.56
CA MET A 7 44.23 17.28 42.39
C MET A 7 43.82 15.84 42.04
N ILE A 8 42.87 15.20 42.76
CA ILE A 8 42.39 13.84 42.42
C ILE A 8 40.94 13.83 41.87
N ALA A 9 40.19 14.93 41.97
CA ALA A 9 38.83 15.03 41.43
C ALA A 9 38.73 15.69 40.04
N ASN A 10 39.86 16.11 39.44
CA ASN A 10 39.89 16.85 38.16
C ASN A 10 40.58 16.10 37.00
N VAL A 11 40.49 14.76 37.00
CA VAL A 11 40.93 13.89 35.87
C VAL A 11 39.78 13.01 35.33
N ARG A 12 38.52 13.41 35.53
CA ARG A 12 37.35 12.81 34.84
C ARG A 12 36.49 13.79 34.05
N THR A 13 37.01 14.98 33.79
CA THR A 13 36.39 16.04 32.97
C THR A 13 37.39 16.58 31.92
N LYS A 14 38.11 15.65 31.27
CA LYS A 14 38.86 15.87 30.02
C LYS A 14 38.69 14.67 29.07
N ALA A 15 37.45 14.40 28.67
CA ALA A 15 37.10 13.49 27.56
C ALA A 15 35.68 13.78 27.02
N GLY A 16 35.33 15.05 26.84
CA GLY A 16 33.95 15.42 26.47
C GLY A 16 33.76 16.84 25.94
N LYS A 17 34.76 17.41 25.28
CA LYS A 17 34.66 18.66 24.50
C LYS A 17 35.61 18.59 23.31
N ASP A 18 35.19 17.86 22.28
CA ASP A 18 35.68 17.99 20.88
C ASP A 18 34.73 17.26 19.91
N ILE A 19 33.41 17.37 20.12
CA ILE A 19 32.40 16.85 19.18
C ILE A 19 31.32 17.92 18.93
N SER A 20 31.73 19.16 18.66
CA SER A 20 30.77 20.21 18.25
C SER A 20 31.23 21.04 17.07
N GLU A 21 32.02 20.46 16.17
CA GLU A 21 32.15 20.94 14.78
C GLU A 21 32.09 19.75 13.81
N LYS A 22 31.04 18.92 13.92
CA LYS A 22 30.58 18.25 12.69
C LYS A 22 29.97 19.34 11.83
N LYS A 23 30.68 19.74 10.76
CA LYS A 23 30.05 20.40 9.60
C LYS A 23 28.74 19.65 9.34
N LYS A 24 27.60 20.31 9.55
CA LYS A 24 26.32 19.78 9.07
C LYS A 24 26.47 19.68 7.55
N GLU A 25 26.72 18.48 7.04
CA GLU A 25 26.63 18.20 5.61
C GLU A 25 25.22 18.64 5.16
N ALA A 26 25.15 19.43 4.09
CA ALA A 26 23.88 19.84 3.51
C ALA A 26 23.04 18.59 3.15
N PRO A 27 21.71 18.63 3.29
CA PRO A 27 20.87 17.49 2.94
C PRO A 27 21.09 17.09 1.47
N PHE A 28 21.30 15.80 1.22
CA PHE A 28 21.44 15.25 -0.13
C PHE A 28 20.14 15.49 -0.90
N THR A 29 20.18 16.44 -1.82
CA THR A 29 19.05 16.86 -2.64
C THR A 29 19.42 16.69 -4.11
N ILE A 30 18.47 16.19 -4.91
CA ILE A 30 18.64 16.06 -6.36
C ILE A 30 18.73 17.47 -6.94
N ASN A 31 19.72 17.68 -7.81
CA ASN A 31 19.88 18.93 -8.52
C ASN A 31 18.79 19.07 -9.58
N GLN A 32 18.01 20.15 -9.51
CA GLN A 32 16.90 20.41 -10.43
C GLN A 32 17.27 21.42 -11.54
N ASP A 33 18.40 22.11 -11.44
CA ASP A 33 18.76 23.21 -12.34
C ASP A 33 19.65 22.80 -13.52
N MET A 34 20.50 21.78 -13.33
CA MET A 34 21.52 21.40 -14.31
C MET A 34 20.92 20.82 -15.59
N GLY A 35 19.93 19.93 -15.47
CA GLY A 35 19.24 19.36 -16.63
C GLY A 35 18.56 20.41 -17.50
N PRO A 36 17.72 21.30 -16.93
CA PRO A 36 17.11 22.42 -17.66
C PRO A 36 18.14 23.34 -18.32
N SER A 37 19.26 23.62 -17.66
CA SER A 37 20.34 24.44 -18.22
C SER A 37 20.98 23.79 -19.46
N LEU A 38 21.20 22.47 -19.44
CA LEU A 38 21.69 21.73 -20.60
C LEU A 38 20.70 21.78 -21.77
N ALA A 39 19.41 21.54 -21.50
CA ALA A 39 18.35 21.64 -22.50
C ALA A 39 18.26 23.06 -23.11
N GLN A 40 18.45 24.10 -22.29
CA GLN A 40 18.41 25.49 -22.73
C GLN A 40 19.56 25.87 -23.66
N LYS A 41 20.77 25.34 -23.43
CA LYS A 41 21.92 25.56 -24.32
C LYS A 41 21.69 24.98 -25.71
N LEU A 42 21.14 23.75 -25.75
CA LEU A 42 20.86 23.02 -26.97
C LEU A 42 19.65 23.56 -27.76
N ARG A 43 18.74 24.25 -27.07
CA ARG A 43 17.53 24.83 -27.66
C ARG A 43 17.82 25.67 -28.91
N LYS A 44 18.80 26.59 -28.86
CA LYS A 44 19.08 27.50 -29.98
C LYS A 44 19.52 26.75 -31.24
N GLU A 45 20.30 25.69 -31.05
CA GLU A 45 20.79 24.86 -32.14
C GLU A 45 19.65 24.05 -32.77
N LEU A 46 18.87 23.37 -31.93
CA LEU A 46 17.69 22.60 -32.36
C LEU A 46 16.60 23.48 -32.98
N GLU A 47 16.32 24.66 -32.43
CA GLU A 47 15.39 25.62 -33.04
C GLU A 47 15.88 26.08 -34.40
N SER A 48 17.19 26.31 -34.59
CA SER A 48 17.73 26.68 -35.90
C SER A 48 17.57 25.57 -36.94
N TYR A 49 17.65 24.30 -36.53
CA TYR A 49 17.40 23.16 -37.39
C TYR A 49 15.91 23.02 -37.73
N LEU A 50 15.01 23.20 -36.76
CA LEU A 50 13.57 22.92 -36.93
C LEU A 50 12.73 24.14 -37.38
N ALA A 51 13.30 25.35 -37.37
CA ALA A 51 12.63 26.61 -37.73
C ALA A 51 12.57 26.89 -39.24
N ILE A 52 13.09 25.99 -40.09
CA ILE A 52 13.20 26.22 -41.55
C ILE A 52 12.05 25.62 -42.37
N SER A 53 11.18 24.74 -41.84
CA SER A 53 10.10 24.13 -42.66
C SER A 53 8.68 24.64 -42.37
N ASP A 54 7.98 25.01 -43.44
CA ASP A 54 6.55 25.30 -43.47
C ASP A 54 5.73 24.00 -43.25
N ALA A 55 5.39 23.73 -41.99
CA ALA A 55 4.18 23.08 -41.46
C ALA A 55 3.49 21.87 -42.17
N LYS A 56 4.11 21.09 -43.07
CA LYS A 56 3.42 19.92 -43.70
C LYS A 56 4.17 18.59 -43.74
N LEU A 57 5.46 18.55 -43.42
CA LEU A 57 6.27 17.33 -43.54
C LEU A 57 6.95 16.98 -42.20
N VAL A 58 7.27 15.69 -42.03
CA VAL A 58 7.89 15.15 -40.80
C VAL A 58 9.39 15.36 -40.89
N GLU A 59 10.00 15.88 -39.82
CA GLU A 59 11.46 16.03 -39.72
C GLU A 59 12.08 14.77 -39.11
N CYS A 60 13.33 14.47 -39.47
CA CYS A 60 14.05 13.31 -38.96
C CYS A 60 15.34 13.75 -38.26
N LEU A 61 15.54 13.26 -37.04
CA LEU A 61 16.80 13.34 -36.31
C LEU A 61 17.43 11.95 -36.26
N SER A 62 18.47 11.76 -37.08
CA SER A 62 19.18 10.49 -37.21
C SER A 62 20.45 10.44 -36.38
N GLY A 63 20.84 9.26 -35.87
CA GLY A 63 22.05 9.08 -35.03
C GLY A 63 21.84 9.31 -33.53
N ILE A 64 20.61 9.61 -33.10
CA ILE A 64 20.29 9.90 -31.70
C ILE A 64 19.85 8.64 -30.93
N SER A 65 20.26 8.50 -29.67
CA SER A 65 19.91 7.36 -28.81
C SER A 65 19.92 7.66 -27.31
N GLY A 66 19.28 6.80 -26.52
CA GLY A 66 19.27 6.88 -25.06
C GLY A 66 18.75 8.23 -24.53
N SER A 67 19.35 8.70 -23.43
CA SER A 67 18.99 9.97 -22.77
C SER A 67 19.19 11.21 -23.66
N GLN A 68 19.92 11.10 -24.77
CA GLN A 68 20.06 12.20 -25.74
C GLN A 68 18.71 12.54 -26.39
N LYS A 69 17.85 11.53 -26.61
CA LYS A 69 16.49 11.72 -27.14
C LYS A 69 15.65 12.59 -26.19
N ALA A 70 15.74 12.32 -24.89
CA ALA A 70 15.07 13.09 -23.84
C ALA A 70 15.64 14.51 -23.71
N LEU A 71 16.96 14.68 -23.83
CA LEU A 71 17.59 16.01 -23.87
C LEU A 71 17.07 16.85 -25.06
N ALA A 72 17.05 16.26 -26.26
CA ALA A 72 16.51 16.93 -27.44
C ALA A 72 15.03 17.28 -27.26
N ALA A 73 14.22 16.35 -26.76
CA ALA A 73 12.81 16.61 -26.48
C ALA A 73 12.62 17.73 -25.44
N ALA A 74 13.39 17.71 -24.34
CA ALA A 74 13.35 18.74 -23.30
C ALA A 74 13.71 20.13 -23.85
N ALA A 75 14.70 20.23 -24.73
CA ALA A 75 15.04 21.48 -25.41
C ALA A 75 13.88 22.02 -26.25
N LEU A 76 13.18 21.15 -26.97
CA LEU A 76 11.99 21.51 -27.77
C LEU A 76 10.78 21.87 -26.92
N LEU A 77 10.63 21.23 -25.76
CA LEU A 77 9.54 21.51 -24.82
C LEU A 77 9.61 22.91 -24.19
N GLN A 78 10.77 23.58 -24.25
CA GLN A 78 10.88 24.99 -23.88
C GLN A 78 10.18 25.93 -24.89
N THR A 79 9.88 25.44 -26.09
CA THR A 79 9.18 26.14 -27.16
C THR A 79 7.74 25.63 -27.30
N TRP A 80 7.59 24.30 -27.26
CA TRP A 80 6.32 23.60 -27.35
C TRP A 80 5.87 23.16 -25.96
N LYS A 81 4.79 23.75 -25.45
CA LYS A 81 4.33 23.44 -24.09
C LYS A 81 3.83 22.00 -23.94
N GLN A 82 3.34 21.37 -25.01
CA GLN A 82 2.81 20.01 -24.99
C GLN A 82 3.56 19.10 -25.95
N ALA A 83 3.79 17.85 -25.54
CA ALA A 83 4.26 16.80 -26.44
C ALA A 83 3.54 15.46 -26.20
N VAL A 84 3.36 14.70 -27.28
CA VAL A 84 3.04 13.28 -27.24
C VAL A 84 4.24 12.53 -27.79
N ILE A 85 4.82 11.62 -27.01
CA ILE A 85 5.96 10.80 -27.40
C ILE A 85 5.46 9.37 -27.55
N ILE A 86 5.47 8.89 -28.78
CA ILE A 86 5.20 7.50 -29.10
C ILE A 86 6.51 6.74 -28.93
N VAL A 87 6.43 5.61 -28.22
CA VAL A 87 7.58 4.74 -27.96
C VAL A 87 7.27 3.30 -28.38
N PRO A 88 8.30 2.46 -28.60
CA PRO A 88 8.07 1.09 -29.06
C PRO A 88 7.42 0.18 -28.02
N ASP A 89 7.92 0.23 -26.78
CA ASP A 89 7.60 -0.73 -25.73
C ASP A 89 7.40 -0.02 -24.37
N GLN A 90 6.69 -0.66 -23.43
CA GLN A 90 6.47 -0.14 -22.08
C GLN A 90 7.77 0.18 -21.32
N LYS A 91 8.82 -0.63 -21.49
CA LYS A 91 10.16 -0.37 -20.90
C LYS A 91 10.74 0.98 -21.35
N ASP A 92 10.41 1.43 -22.55
CA ASP A 92 10.90 2.69 -23.11
C ASP A 92 10.16 3.88 -22.45
N ILE A 93 8.90 3.74 -22.02
CA ILE A 93 8.17 4.75 -21.24
C ILE A 93 8.95 5.08 -19.96
N PHE A 94 9.31 4.08 -19.16
CA PHE A 94 10.05 4.30 -17.91
C PHE A 94 11.37 5.02 -18.14
N ARG A 95 12.09 4.67 -19.22
CA ARG A 95 13.35 5.35 -19.59
C ARG A 95 13.10 6.83 -19.89
N TRP A 96 12.09 7.13 -20.69
CA TRP A 96 11.71 8.50 -21.04
C TRP A 96 11.23 9.30 -19.82
N GLU A 97 10.43 8.72 -18.92
CA GLU A 97 10.01 9.36 -17.68
C GLU A 97 11.20 9.73 -16.80
N GLU A 98 12.17 8.82 -16.66
CA GLU A 98 13.38 9.02 -15.87
C GLU A 98 14.25 10.15 -16.45
N ASP A 99 14.54 10.09 -17.75
CA ASP A 99 15.41 11.07 -18.38
C ASP A 99 14.77 12.46 -18.45
N LEU A 100 13.47 12.54 -18.78
CA LEU A 100 12.75 13.82 -18.81
C LEU A 100 12.58 14.43 -17.42
N ALA A 101 12.51 13.62 -16.36
CA ALA A 101 12.50 14.14 -15.00
C ALA A 101 13.76 14.93 -14.65
N PHE A 102 14.90 14.57 -15.23
CA PHE A 102 16.15 15.30 -15.07
C PHE A 102 16.20 16.54 -15.96
N PHE A 103 15.86 16.42 -17.25
CA PHE A 103 15.99 17.53 -18.20
C PHE A 103 14.85 18.56 -18.16
N ALA A 104 13.65 18.15 -17.72
CA ALA A 104 12.44 18.96 -17.68
C ALA A 104 11.60 18.67 -16.40
N PRO A 105 12.14 18.92 -15.20
CA PRO A 105 11.50 18.59 -13.92
C PRO A 105 10.17 19.34 -13.69
N ASP A 106 10.01 20.52 -14.31
CA ASP A 106 8.81 21.37 -14.16
C ASP A 106 7.64 20.96 -15.05
N ILE A 107 7.85 20.01 -15.98
CA ILE A 107 6.82 19.56 -16.91
C ILE A 107 6.16 18.29 -16.36
N SER A 108 4.83 18.28 -16.33
CA SER A 108 4.08 17.09 -15.96
C SER A 108 4.26 15.99 -17.01
N ILE A 109 4.53 14.76 -16.57
CA ILE A 109 4.69 13.60 -17.44
C ILE A 109 3.60 12.59 -17.08
N LEU A 110 2.77 12.23 -18.06
CA LEU A 110 1.70 11.24 -17.92
C LEU A 110 1.90 10.11 -18.92
N SER A 111 1.45 8.91 -18.57
CA SER A 111 1.34 7.79 -19.50
C SER A 111 -0.11 7.62 -20.00
N PHE A 112 -0.28 6.98 -21.15
CA PHE A 112 -1.60 6.76 -21.75
C PHE A 112 -1.92 5.26 -21.85
N PRO A 113 -2.73 4.67 -20.95
CA PRO A 113 -2.94 3.23 -20.93
C PRO A 113 -3.91 2.72 -21.99
N VAL A 114 -3.77 1.43 -22.35
CA VAL A 114 -4.81 0.67 -23.07
C VAL A 114 -5.95 0.34 -22.12
N VAL A 115 -7.18 0.67 -22.54
CA VAL A 115 -8.42 0.24 -21.88
C VAL A 115 -9.11 -0.78 -22.79
N GLU A 116 -9.29 -2.00 -22.29
CA GLU A 116 -10.09 -3.03 -22.96
C GLU A 116 -11.57 -2.76 -22.69
N GLU A 117 -12.39 -2.56 -23.72
CA GLU A 117 -13.85 -2.64 -23.59
C GLU A 117 -14.20 -4.08 -23.18
N ALA A 118 -14.74 -4.25 -21.97
CA ALA A 118 -15.26 -5.52 -21.47
C ALA A 118 -16.76 -5.60 -21.84
N ASP A 119 -17.16 -6.66 -22.54
CA ASP A 119 -18.56 -6.94 -22.88
C ASP A 119 -19.43 -7.37 -21.67
N VAL A 120 -18.82 -7.44 -20.48
CA VAL A 120 -19.45 -7.85 -19.21
C VAL A 120 -19.10 -6.82 -18.13
N GLU A 121 -20.01 -6.61 -17.16
CA GLU A 121 -19.93 -5.65 -16.05
C GLU A 121 -18.50 -5.20 -15.69
N VAL A 122 -18.31 -3.88 -15.79
CA VAL A 122 -17.03 -3.16 -15.65
C VAL A 122 -16.32 -3.57 -14.35
N THR A 123 -15.09 -4.09 -14.47
CA THR A 123 -14.23 -4.39 -13.30
C THR A 123 -13.57 -3.12 -12.77
N PHE A 124 -13.29 -3.04 -11.48
CA PHE A 124 -12.60 -1.89 -10.85
C PHE A 124 -11.26 -1.53 -11.53
N THR A 125 -10.51 -2.54 -12.00
CA THR A 125 -9.24 -2.33 -12.73
C THR A 125 -9.42 -1.71 -14.11
N SER A 126 -10.52 -2.05 -14.82
CA SER A 126 -10.86 -1.36 -16.07
C SER A 126 -11.28 0.09 -15.82
N THR A 127 -11.93 0.36 -14.68
CA THR A 127 -12.31 1.71 -14.25
C THR A 127 -11.09 2.58 -13.96
N GLU A 128 -10.06 2.06 -13.28
CA GLU A 128 -8.86 2.83 -12.96
C GLU A 128 -8.03 3.18 -14.20
N ARG A 129 -7.86 2.24 -15.13
CA ARG A 129 -7.19 2.54 -16.41
C ARG A 129 -7.99 3.52 -17.26
N LEU A 130 -9.32 3.43 -17.22
CA LEU A 130 -10.19 4.39 -17.88
C LEU A 130 -10.04 5.78 -17.24
N ARG A 131 -9.96 5.87 -15.91
CA ARG A 131 -9.66 7.11 -15.17
C ARG A 131 -8.32 7.69 -15.57
N GLU A 132 -7.24 6.92 -15.53
CA GLU A 132 -5.91 7.37 -15.98
C GLU A 132 -5.95 7.89 -17.43
N ARG A 133 -6.63 7.16 -18.32
CA ARG A 133 -6.86 7.59 -19.70
C ARG A 133 -7.60 8.93 -19.75
N MET A 134 -8.74 9.07 -19.07
CA MET A 134 -9.55 10.29 -19.09
C MET A 134 -8.80 11.48 -18.49
N ARG A 135 -8.02 11.28 -17.42
CA ARG A 135 -7.15 12.31 -16.84
C ARG A 135 -6.10 12.79 -17.85
N THR A 136 -5.45 11.86 -18.55
CA THR A 136 -4.47 12.21 -19.59
C THR A 136 -5.12 12.98 -20.75
N LEU A 137 -6.33 12.61 -21.16
CA LEU A 137 -7.09 13.35 -22.18
C LEU A 137 -7.49 14.75 -21.70
N GLY A 138 -7.97 14.89 -20.47
CA GLY A 138 -8.29 16.19 -19.87
C GLY A 138 -7.08 17.10 -19.74
N ALA A 139 -5.94 16.55 -19.31
CA ALA A 139 -4.68 17.27 -19.22
C ALA A 139 -4.21 17.78 -20.59
N LEU A 140 -4.34 16.98 -21.66
CA LEU A 140 -4.05 17.41 -23.04
C LEU A 140 -4.96 18.57 -23.48
N LEU A 141 -6.27 18.50 -23.17
CA LEU A 141 -7.23 19.54 -23.52
C LEU A 141 -6.98 20.87 -22.80
N SER A 142 -6.45 20.82 -21.57
CA SER A 142 -6.14 22.02 -20.79
C SER A 142 -5.13 22.96 -21.49
N GLY A 143 -4.21 22.40 -22.28
CA GLY A 143 -3.13 23.17 -22.92
C GLY A 143 -1.98 23.55 -21.99
N LYS A 144 -1.99 23.10 -20.73
CA LYS A 144 -0.88 23.30 -19.76
C LYS A 144 0.37 22.49 -20.18
N PRO A 145 1.57 22.87 -19.70
CA PRO A 145 2.80 22.14 -20.01
C PRO A 145 2.71 20.65 -19.64
N LEU A 146 2.84 19.76 -20.62
CA LEU A 146 2.56 18.33 -20.46
C LEU A 146 3.31 17.48 -21.49
N VAL A 147 3.91 16.37 -21.04
CA VAL A 147 4.35 15.28 -21.89
C VAL A 147 3.47 14.06 -21.66
N VAL A 148 2.95 13.48 -22.75
CA VAL A 148 2.25 12.21 -22.71
C VAL A 148 3.10 11.14 -23.39
N LEU A 149 3.42 10.08 -22.66
CA LEU A 149 4.13 8.91 -23.17
C LEU A 149 3.12 7.81 -23.51
N ALA A 150 3.22 7.23 -24.69
CA ALA A 150 2.35 6.16 -25.14
C ALA A 150 3.13 5.17 -26.00
N THR A 151 2.84 3.89 -25.88
CA THR A 151 3.29 2.90 -26.86
C THR A 151 2.57 3.08 -28.20
N SER A 152 3.09 2.45 -29.26
CA SER A 152 2.43 2.43 -30.57
C SER A 152 1.00 1.87 -30.53
N VAL A 153 0.75 0.88 -29.66
CA VAL A 153 -0.58 0.30 -29.44
C VAL A 153 -1.51 1.31 -28.78
N GLU A 154 -1.04 1.99 -27.74
CA GLU A 154 -1.80 2.97 -26.97
C GLU A 154 -2.17 4.19 -27.80
N ALA A 155 -1.21 4.73 -28.57
CA ALA A 155 -1.44 5.85 -29.47
C ALA A 155 -2.42 5.54 -30.61
N ALA A 156 -2.49 4.27 -31.04
CA ALA A 156 -3.36 3.81 -32.12
C ALA A 156 -4.79 3.44 -31.67
N GLN A 157 -5.09 3.42 -30.37
CA GLN A 157 -6.43 3.10 -29.87
C GLN A 157 -7.50 4.03 -30.44
N LYS A 158 -8.64 3.47 -30.85
CA LYS A 158 -9.80 4.24 -31.31
C LYS A 158 -10.51 4.83 -30.11
N ILE A 159 -10.27 6.10 -29.84
CA ILE A 159 -10.90 6.85 -28.74
C ILE A 159 -12.02 7.76 -29.24
N VAL A 160 -12.79 8.32 -28.32
CA VAL A 160 -13.81 9.35 -28.62
C VAL A 160 -13.10 10.55 -29.28
N SER A 161 -13.81 11.35 -30.07
CA SER A 161 -13.23 12.60 -30.57
C SER A 161 -13.22 13.69 -29.47
N PRO A 162 -12.25 14.63 -29.49
CA PRO A 162 -12.24 15.73 -28.53
C PRO A 162 -13.53 16.55 -28.51
N ALA A 163 -14.14 16.76 -29.69
CA ALA A 163 -15.38 17.49 -29.83
C ALA A 163 -16.56 16.74 -29.17
N ASP A 164 -16.71 15.44 -29.45
CA ASP A 164 -17.78 14.63 -28.87
C ASP A 164 -17.62 14.48 -27.34
N LEU A 165 -16.37 14.41 -26.84
CA LEU A 165 -16.12 14.36 -25.40
C LEU A 165 -16.49 15.67 -24.71
N LEU A 166 -16.10 16.82 -25.29
CA LEU A 166 -16.39 18.14 -24.72
C LEU A 166 -17.88 18.51 -24.80
N ASP A 167 -18.57 18.10 -25.87
CA ASP A 167 -20.02 18.30 -26.00
C ASP A 167 -20.82 17.57 -24.90
N GLY A 168 -20.33 16.39 -24.51
CA GLY A 168 -20.86 15.62 -23.38
C GLY A 168 -20.33 16.04 -22.00
N ALA A 169 -19.36 16.95 -21.91
CA ALA A 169 -18.77 17.36 -20.64
C ALA A 169 -19.58 18.46 -19.94
N LEU A 170 -19.35 18.62 -18.64
CA LEU A 170 -19.99 19.66 -17.84
C LEU A 170 -18.93 20.57 -17.22
N SER A 171 -18.95 21.85 -17.60
CA SER A 171 -18.02 22.85 -17.07
C SER A 171 -18.65 23.67 -15.94
N ILE A 172 -17.86 23.92 -14.91
CA ILE A 172 -18.24 24.61 -13.67
C ILE A 172 -17.19 25.65 -13.37
N HIS A 173 -17.62 26.89 -13.10
CA HIS A 173 -16.73 27.98 -12.76
C HIS A 173 -17.13 28.61 -11.41
N MET A 174 -16.16 29.11 -10.67
CA MET A 174 -16.43 29.93 -9.49
C MET A 174 -17.27 31.17 -9.88
N GLY A 175 -18.28 31.50 -9.08
CA GLY A 175 -19.23 32.59 -9.33
C GLY A 175 -20.30 32.28 -10.39
N GLN A 176 -20.37 31.04 -10.89
CA GLN A 176 -21.41 30.64 -11.83
C GLN A 176 -22.73 30.40 -11.10
N GLU A 177 -23.83 30.97 -11.61
CA GLU A 177 -25.19 30.59 -11.20
C GLU A 177 -25.59 29.27 -11.87
N ILE A 178 -25.93 28.27 -11.06
CA ILE A 178 -26.32 26.94 -11.51
C ILE A 178 -27.63 26.54 -10.83
N GLU A 179 -28.66 26.28 -11.65
CA GLU A 179 -29.90 25.68 -11.14
C GLU A 179 -29.63 24.25 -10.64
N ARG A 180 -29.74 24.08 -9.33
CA ARG A 180 -29.25 22.90 -8.64
C ARG A 180 -29.91 21.60 -9.09
N GLU A 181 -31.24 21.56 -9.25
CA GLU A 181 -31.93 20.33 -9.66
C GLU A 181 -31.56 19.90 -11.08
N ALA A 182 -31.51 20.84 -12.02
CA ALA A 182 -31.09 20.58 -13.40
C ALA A 182 -29.64 20.08 -13.48
N PHE A 183 -28.75 20.60 -12.62
CA PHE A 183 -27.37 20.13 -12.52
C PHE A 183 -27.27 18.68 -12.05
N LEU A 184 -28.05 18.29 -11.02
CA LEU A 184 -28.08 16.92 -10.52
C LEU A 184 -28.65 15.94 -11.57
N GLU A 185 -29.72 16.33 -12.28
CA GLU A 185 -30.26 15.52 -13.39
C GLU A 185 -29.23 15.31 -14.50
N LYS A 186 -28.46 16.36 -14.81
CA LYS A 186 -27.39 16.28 -15.80
C LYS A 186 -26.29 15.32 -15.36
N LEU A 187 -25.84 15.32 -14.11
CA LEU A 187 -24.87 14.35 -13.60
C LEU A 187 -25.36 12.90 -13.76
N VAL A 188 -26.64 12.64 -13.45
CA VAL A 188 -27.24 11.31 -13.65
C VAL A 188 -27.23 10.91 -15.14
N SER A 189 -27.51 11.85 -16.05
CA SER A 189 -27.44 11.60 -17.50
C SER A 189 -26.02 11.26 -17.99
N LEU A 190 -24.99 11.76 -17.29
CA LEU A 190 -23.57 11.43 -17.52
C LEU A 190 -23.16 10.09 -16.88
N HIS A 191 -24.12 9.34 -16.36
CA HIS A 191 -24.00 8.05 -15.67
C HIS A 191 -23.34 8.13 -14.29
N TYR A 192 -23.34 9.31 -13.66
CA TYR A 192 -22.88 9.41 -12.28
C TYR A 192 -23.96 8.89 -11.31
N GLU A 193 -23.52 8.16 -10.29
CA GLU A 193 -24.37 7.54 -9.27
C GLU A 193 -24.51 8.48 -8.07
N ARG A 194 -25.76 8.74 -7.66
CA ARG A 194 -26.05 9.52 -6.46
C ARG A 194 -25.88 8.64 -5.22
N VAL A 195 -25.02 9.07 -4.32
CA VAL A 195 -24.68 8.36 -3.08
C VAL A 195 -24.69 9.30 -1.87
N ASP A 196 -24.66 8.74 -0.67
CA ASP A 196 -24.54 9.54 0.56
C ASP A 196 -23.11 10.07 0.75
N GLN A 197 -22.10 9.34 0.24
CA GLN A 197 -20.69 9.70 0.33
C GLN A 197 -19.92 9.30 -0.92
N VAL A 198 -19.11 10.23 -1.39
CA VAL A 198 -18.23 10.01 -2.54
C VAL A 198 -17.03 9.18 -2.09
N GLU A 199 -16.89 7.99 -2.64
CA GLU A 199 -15.82 7.03 -2.34
C GLU A 199 -15.06 6.60 -3.60
N ARG A 200 -15.72 6.57 -4.76
CA ARG A 200 -15.13 6.14 -6.04
C ARG A 200 -15.54 7.07 -7.17
N CYS A 201 -14.78 7.02 -8.27
CA CYS A 201 -15.11 7.78 -9.48
C CYS A 201 -16.52 7.45 -9.99
N GLY A 202 -17.19 8.46 -10.50
CA GLY A 202 -18.57 8.34 -10.95
C GLY A 202 -19.59 8.55 -9.83
N HIS A 203 -19.18 8.72 -8.57
CA HIS A 203 -20.10 9.09 -7.50
C HIS A 203 -20.33 10.60 -7.44
N PHE A 204 -21.52 10.99 -6.99
CA PHE A 204 -21.76 12.31 -6.44
C PHE A 204 -22.65 12.25 -5.20
N ALA A 205 -22.43 13.17 -4.26
CA ALA A 205 -23.21 13.30 -3.04
C ALA A 205 -23.69 14.76 -2.87
N VAL A 206 -24.82 14.91 -2.19
CA VAL A 206 -25.48 16.22 -2.00
C VAL A 206 -25.76 16.42 -0.52
N ARG A 207 -25.18 17.47 0.08
CA ARG A 207 -25.23 17.72 1.53
C ARG A 207 -25.41 19.22 1.82
N GLY A 208 -26.59 19.64 2.26
CA GLY A 208 -26.83 21.06 2.58
C GLY A 208 -26.55 21.94 1.36
N ASP A 209 -25.55 22.82 1.43
CA ASP A 209 -25.13 23.70 0.33
C ASP A 209 -23.91 23.17 -0.45
N ILE A 210 -23.56 21.90 -0.23
CA ILE A 210 -22.38 21.26 -0.82
C ILE A 210 -22.81 20.15 -1.78
N ILE A 211 -22.12 20.07 -2.91
CA ILE A 211 -22.17 18.94 -3.84
C ILE A 211 -20.74 18.39 -4.01
N ASP A 212 -20.53 17.15 -3.60
CA ASP A 212 -19.29 16.43 -3.83
C ASP A 212 -19.45 15.57 -5.09
N ILE A 213 -18.47 15.60 -5.99
CA ILE A 213 -18.46 14.81 -7.24
C ILE A 213 -17.09 14.17 -7.37
N PHE A 214 -16.99 12.95 -7.87
CA PHE A 214 -15.70 12.37 -8.27
C PHE A 214 -15.61 12.23 -9.79
N PRO A 215 -15.11 13.26 -10.50
CA PRO A 215 -14.95 13.23 -11.94
C PRO A 215 -14.00 12.13 -12.38
N ILE A 216 -14.29 11.46 -13.48
CA ILE A 216 -13.40 10.42 -14.03
C ILE A 216 -12.06 10.97 -14.55
N ASN A 217 -11.99 12.26 -14.82
CA ASN A 217 -10.81 12.96 -15.34
C ASN A 217 -9.98 13.68 -14.28
N GLU A 218 -10.32 13.54 -13.00
CA GLU A 218 -9.59 14.14 -11.88
C GLU A 218 -8.96 13.05 -10.99
N GLU A 219 -7.88 13.41 -10.30
CA GLU A 219 -7.19 12.51 -9.36
C GLU A 219 -7.93 12.39 -8.03
N HIS A 220 -8.54 13.49 -7.60
CA HIS A 220 -9.31 13.57 -6.36
C HIS A 220 -10.71 14.11 -6.65
N PRO A 221 -11.72 13.76 -5.84
CA PRO A 221 -13.05 14.33 -5.96
C PRO A 221 -13.05 15.84 -5.70
N VAL A 222 -14.04 16.50 -6.27
CA VAL A 222 -14.26 17.94 -6.22
C VAL A 222 -15.49 18.22 -5.36
N ARG A 223 -15.31 19.07 -4.36
CA ARG A 223 -16.34 19.65 -3.51
C ARG A 223 -16.74 21.01 -4.08
N ILE A 224 -18.03 21.18 -4.33
CA ILE A 224 -18.65 22.40 -4.83
C ILE A 224 -19.50 22.97 -3.71
N GLU A 225 -19.13 24.15 -3.22
CA GLU A 225 -19.88 24.87 -2.20
C GLU A 225 -20.71 25.97 -2.87
N PHE A 226 -21.98 26.06 -2.50
CA PHE A 226 -22.94 27.02 -3.05
C PHE A 226 -23.32 28.07 -2.01
N PHE A 227 -23.57 29.29 -2.47
CA PHE A 227 -24.28 30.33 -1.71
C PHE A 227 -25.56 30.68 -2.46
N GLY A 228 -26.68 30.06 -2.07
CA GLY A 228 -27.90 30.08 -2.88
C GLY A 228 -27.73 29.21 -4.13
N ASP A 229 -27.83 29.81 -5.31
CA ASP A 229 -27.62 29.13 -6.61
C ASP A 229 -26.25 29.47 -7.24
N GLU A 230 -25.43 30.28 -6.57
CA GLU A 230 -24.09 30.67 -7.05
C GLU A 230 -23.01 29.74 -6.47
N VAL A 231 -22.06 29.31 -7.30
CA VAL A 231 -20.89 28.55 -6.86
C VAL A 231 -19.93 29.47 -6.09
N ASP A 232 -19.82 29.28 -4.78
CA ASP A 232 -18.96 30.05 -3.89
C ASP A 232 -17.52 29.53 -3.89
N SER A 233 -17.35 28.19 -3.80
CA SER A 233 -16.02 27.59 -3.77
C SER A 233 -15.95 26.22 -4.48
N LEU A 234 -14.77 25.92 -5.05
CA LEU A 234 -14.44 24.62 -5.64
C LEU A 234 -13.15 24.11 -5.00
N ARG A 235 -13.19 22.92 -4.39
CA ARG A 235 -12.04 22.34 -3.69
C ARG A 235 -11.85 20.88 -4.06
N LEU A 236 -10.63 20.47 -4.37
CA LEU A 236 -10.26 19.05 -4.37
C LEU A 236 -10.24 18.54 -2.94
N PHE A 237 -10.70 17.32 -2.69
CA PHE A 237 -10.63 16.69 -1.38
C PHE A 237 -10.20 15.23 -1.48
N ASP A 238 -9.57 14.70 -0.43
CA ASP A 238 -9.10 13.32 -0.37
C ASP A 238 -10.28 12.38 -0.07
N GLU A 239 -10.50 11.36 -0.89
CA GLU A 239 -11.67 10.48 -0.83
C GLU A 239 -11.71 9.59 0.43
N ASP A 240 -10.57 9.29 1.05
CA ASP A 240 -10.52 8.47 2.25
C ASP A 240 -10.77 9.31 3.51
N THR A 241 -10.14 10.47 3.58
CA THR A 241 -10.20 11.38 4.74
C THR A 241 -11.34 12.39 4.64
N GLN A 242 -11.90 12.57 3.44
CA GLN A 242 -12.93 13.53 3.08
C GLN A 242 -12.53 15.00 3.31
N ARG A 243 -11.22 15.27 3.40
CA ARG A 243 -10.63 16.58 3.68
C ARG A 243 -10.18 17.31 2.43
N SER A 244 -10.44 18.59 2.35
CA SER A 244 -9.96 19.49 1.30
C SER A 244 -8.42 19.44 1.19
N ILE A 245 -7.94 19.41 -0.05
CA ILE A 245 -6.53 19.37 -0.46
C ILE A 245 -6.12 20.73 -1.01
N SER A 246 -6.84 21.23 -2.02
CA SER A 246 -6.50 22.47 -2.74
C SER A 246 -7.71 23.07 -3.44
N GLU A 247 -7.73 24.40 -3.59
CA GLU A 247 -8.79 25.13 -4.29
C GLU A 247 -8.62 25.12 -5.82
N LYS A 248 -9.73 25.25 -6.54
CA LYS A 248 -9.79 25.39 -8.01
C LYS A 248 -10.67 26.59 -8.39
N GLU A 249 -10.40 27.20 -9.53
CA GLU A 249 -11.25 28.27 -10.12
C GLU A 249 -12.30 27.70 -11.08
N GLU A 250 -11.98 26.58 -11.73
CA GLU A 250 -12.84 25.91 -12.69
C GLU A 250 -12.66 24.38 -12.62
N GLU A 251 -13.72 23.66 -12.98
CA GLU A 251 -13.75 22.22 -13.08
C GLU A 251 -14.49 21.79 -14.37
N THR A 252 -14.07 20.69 -14.98
CA THR A 252 -14.80 20.09 -16.10
C THR A 252 -15.02 18.61 -15.83
N VAL A 253 -16.27 18.23 -15.63
CA VAL A 253 -16.68 16.85 -15.33
C VAL A 253 -16.90 16.09 -16.64
N PHE A 254 -16.08 15.07 -16.90
CA PHE A 254 -16.24 14.21 -18.07
C PHE A 254 -17.32 13.14 -17.84
N PRO A 255 -18.08 12.76 -18.88
CA PRO A 255 -18.98 11.62 -18.85
C PRO A 255 -18.25 10.29 -18.60
N LEU A 256 -18.88 9.38 -17.85
CA LEU A 256 -18.36 8.01 -17.69
C LEU A 256 -18.48 7.19 -18.98
N PHE A 257 -19.50 7.50 -19.79
CA PHE A 257 -19.75 6.85 -21.07
C PHE A 257 -20.07 7.89 -22.14
N VAL A 258 -19.34 7.82 -23.26
CA VAL A 258 -19.63 8.64 -24.44
C VAL A 258 -19.88 7.73 -25.63
N LYS A 259 -21.06 7.88 -26.24
CA LYS A 259 -21.36 7.23 -27.50
C LYS A 259 -20.62 7.98 -28.61
N ALA A 260 -19.46 7.46 -29.01
CA ALA A 260 -18.63 8.09 -30.03
C ALA A 260 -19.27 7.93 -31.42
N GLU A 261 -19.76 9.03 -32.02
CA GLU A 261 -20.11 9.05 -33.44
C GLU A 261 -18.86 9.08 -34.33
N LYS A 262 -17.78 9.73 -33.85
CA LYS A 262 -16.49 9.79 -34.54
C LYS A 262 -15.38 9.28 -33.62
N LYS A 263 -14.56 8.35 -34.14
CA LYS A 263 -13.36 7.86 -33.46
C LYS A 263 -12.15 8.70 -33.85
N SER A 264 -11.25 8.93 -32.90
CA SER A 264 -10.00 9.68 -33.07
C SER A 264 -8.81 8.96 -32.42
N VAL A 265 -7.63 9.56 -32.50
CA VAL A 265 -6.38 9.10 -31.86
C VAL A 265 -5.94 10.07 -30.76
N LEU A 266 -5.02 9.62 -29.90
CA LEU A 266 -4.46 10.40 -28.79
C LEU A 266 -3.98 11.79 -29.22
N SER A 267 -3.23 11.87 -30.34
CA SER A 267 -2.66 13.13 -30.80
C SER A 267 -3.72 14.21 -31.09
N SER A 268 -4.95 13.83 -31.42
CA SER A 268 -6.03 14.79 -31.71
C SER A 268 -6.48 15.60 -30.50
N TYR A 269 -6.18 15.14 -29.27
CA TYR A 269 -6.51 15.85 -28.03
C TYR A 269 -5.50 16.96 -27.69
N MET A 270 -4.34 16.94 -28.33
CA MET A 270 -3.35 18.00 -28.19
C MET A 270 -3.79 19.23 -29.00
N LYS A 271 -3.72 20.43 -28.41
CA LYS A 271 -4.10 21.67 -29.12
C LYS A 271 -3.08 22.04 -30.19
N ARG A 272 -1.87 22.39 -29.75
CA ARG A 272 -0.71 22.70 -30.61
C ARG A 272 0.56 22.33 -29.84
N GLY A 273 1.18 21.23 -30.25
CA GLY A 273 2.36 20.70 -29.58
C GLY A 273 3.24 19.90 -30.52
N LEU A 274 4.09 19.08 -29.92
CA LEU A 274 5.10 18.26 -30.58
C LEU A 274 4.69 16.79 -30.57
N LEU A 275 4.66 16.13 -31.73
CA LEU A 275 4.45 14.69 -31.85
C LEU A 275 5.79 14.03 -32.16
N LEU A 276 6.33 13.31 -31.18
CA LEU A 276 7.61 12.63 -31.27
C LEU A 276 7.42 11.14 -31.50
N TYR A 277 8.20 10.56 -32.39
CA TYR A 277 8.23 9.11 -32.63
C TYR A 277 9.63 8.57 -32.32
N ASP A 278 9.72 7.60 -31.41
CA ASP A 278 10.97 6.96 -30.98
C ASP A 278 11.14 5.60 -31.67
N GLU A 279 12.02 5.52 -32.67
CA GLU A 279 12.19 4.33 -33.51
C GLU A 279 10.88 3.85 -34.19
N PRO A 280 10.29 4.64 -35.12
CA PRO A 280 8.99 4.34 -35.74
C PRO A 280 8.86 2.94 -36.37
N GLN A 281 9.99 2.35 -36.80
CA GLN A 281 9.99 0.99 -37.33
C GLN A 281 9.64 -0.06 -36.27
N ARG A 282 10.14 0.10 -35.03
CA ARG A 282 9.80 -0.79 -33.91
C ARG A 282 8.36 -0.57 -33.45
N GLU A 283 7.89 0.67 -33.52
CA GLU A 283 6.48 1.02 -33.24
C GLU A 283 5.51 0.28 -34.18
N GLU A 284 5.81 0.28 -35.50
CA GLU A 284 5.04 -0.46 -36.52
C GLU A 284 5.04 -1.98 -36.24
N GLU A 285 6.19 -2.56 -35.91
CA GLU A 285 6.32 -3.98 -35.57
C GLU A 285 5.52 -4.35 -34.32
N GLY A 286 5.56 -3.51 -33.28
CA GLY A 286 4.78 -3.67 -32.06
C GLY A 286 3.28 -3.68 -32.32
N LEU A 287 2.79 -2.72 -33.10
CA LEU A 287 1.36 -2.64 -33.46
C LEU A 287 0.93 -3.81 -34.36
N ARG A 288 1.80 -4.25 -35.28
CA ARG A 288 1.54 -5.45 -36.10
C ARG A 288 1.45 -6.71 -35.26
N LYS A 289 2.26 -6.82 -34.20
CA LYS A 289 2.20 -7.93 -33.24
C LYS A 289 0.86 -7.91 -32.49
N TYR A 290 0.43 -6.75 -32.00
CA TYR A 290 -0.86 -6.57 -31.32
C TYR A 290 -2.07 -7.02 -32.17
N PHE A 291 -2.07 -6.74 -33.47
CA PHE A 291 -3.13 -7.23 -34.39
C PHE A 291 -3.04 -8.73 -34.72
N LYS A 292 -1.90 -9.37 -34.50
CA LYS A 292 -1.76 -10.82 -34.63
C LYS A 292 -2.18 -11.56 -33.36
N GLU A 293 -2.04 -10.92 -32.20
CA GLU A 293 -2.41 -11.49 -30.90
C GLU A 293 -3.92 -11.73 -30.79
N GLU A 294 -4.77 -10.76 -31.19
CA GLU A 294 -6.22 -10.98 -31.25
C GLU A 294 -6.83 -10.37 -32.52
N LYS A 295 -7.73 -11.10 -33.19
CA LYS A 295 -8.43 -10.57 -34.39
C LYS A 295 -9.30 -9.35 -34.07
N ALA A 296 -9.96 -9.35 -32.90
CA ALA A 296 -10.83 -8.28 -32.43
C ALA A 296 -10.07 -6.95 -32.18
N ASN A 297 -8.75 -6.99 -31.99
CA ASN A 297 -7.94 -5.79 -31.80
C ASN A 297 -7.99 -4.84 -33.00
N ARG A 298 -8.28 -5.35 -34.20
CA ARG A 298 -8.46 -4.53 -35.42
C ARG A 298 -9.67 -3.60 -35.34
N ASP A 299 -10.69 -4.00 -34.59
CA ASP A 299 -11.88 -3.18 -34.38
C ASP A 299 -11.61 -2.09 -33.34
N LYS A 300 -10.63 -2.30 -32.46
CA LYS A 300 -10.28 -1.42 -31.32
C LYS A 300 -9.18 -0.39 -31.61
N ALA A 301 -8.29 -0.63 -32.58
CA ALA A 301 -7.18 0.27 -32.91
C ALA A 301 -7.08 0.56 -34.42
N PHE A 302 -6.53 1.73 -34.76
CA PHE A 302 -6.20 2.10 -36.13
C PHE A 302 -4.90 1.42 -36.60
N THR A 303 -4.77 1.22 -37.90
CA THR A 303 -3.52 0.75 -38.49
C THR A 303 -2.43 1.83 -38.37
N TRP A 304 -1.16 1.44 -38.43
CA TRP A 304 -0.03 2.37 -38.32
C TRP A 304 -0.13 3.56 -39.29
N GLY A 305 -0.46 3.29 -40.55
CA GLY A 305 -0.63 4.35 -41.57
C GLY A 305 -1.81 5.28 -41.29
N GLU A 306 -2.89 4.79 -40.70
CA GLU A 306 -4.03 5.61 -40.27
C GLU A 306 -3.67 6.48 -39.07
N THR A 307 -2.97 5.93 -38.07
CA THR A 307 -2.51 6.67 -36.89
C THR A 307 -1.64 7.86 -37.28
N ILE A 308 -0.63 7.65 -38.13
CA ILE A 308 0.22 8.75 -38.65
C ILE A 308 -0.61 9.77 -39.43
N ARG A 309 -1.53 9.31 -40.30
CA ARG A 309 -2.37 10.20 -41.11
C ARG A 309 -3.27 11.08 -40.24
N LEU A 310 -3.88 10.51 -39.19
CA LEU A 310 -4.73 11.24 -38.25
C LEU A 310 -3.91 12.23 -37.41
N GLY A 311 -2.69 11.85 -36.99
CA GLY A 311 -1.73 12.75 -36.35
C GLY A 311 -1.38 13.95 -37.23
N ARG A 312 -1.05 13.72 -38.50
CA ARG A 312 -0.71 14.78 -39.46
C ARG A 312 -1.87 15.75 -39.72
N LYS A 313 -3.09 15.23 -39.78
CA LYS A 313 -4.30 16.05 -39.98
C LYS A 313 -4.51 17.05 -38.83
N ALA A 314 -3.99 16.78 -37.64
CA ALA A 314 -4.11 17.66 -36.48
C ALA A 314 -3.17 18.88 -36.52
N GLY A 315 -2.21 18.93 -37.46
CA GLY A 315 -1.38 20.13 -37.69
C GLY A 315 -0.32 20.39 -36.62
N HIS A 316 0.14 19.34 -35.92
CA HIS A 316 1.22 19.41 -34.94
C HIS A 316 2.60 19.39 -35.61
N LYS A 317 3.65 19.81 -34.89
CA LYS A 317 5.03 19.62 -35.37
C LYS A 317 5.40 18.16 -35.13
N GLU A 318 5.79 17.44 -36.19
CA GLU A 318 6.15 16.03 -36.12
C GLU A 318 7.67 15.84 -36.25
N LEU A 319 8.27 15.04 -35.37
CA LEU A 319 9.69 14.72 -35.41
C LEU A 319 9.91 13.22 -35.13
N ALA A 320 10.62 12.55 -36.03
CA ALA A 320 11.05 11.16 -35.86
C ALA A 320 12.50 11.10 -35.37
N MET A 321 12.76 10.34 -34.32
CA MET A 321 14.10 10.09 -33.78
C MET A 321 14.52 8.65 -34.08
N VAL A 322 15.63 8.48 -34.79
CA VAL A 322 16.15 7.16 -35.20
C VAL A 322 17.64 7.03 -34.97
N LEU A 323 18.09 5.90 -34.45
CA LEU A 323 19.52 5.62 -34.34
C LEU A 323 20.14 5.35 -35.72
N LEU A 324 19.51 4.50 -36.53
CA LEU A 324 19.98 4.13 -37.87
C LEU A 324 18.99 4.58 -38.93
N LYS A 325 19.47 5.32 -39.92
CA LYS A 325 18.66 5.77 -41.05
C LYS A 325 18.15 4.56 -41.85
N ARG A 326 16.84 4.34 -41.82
CA ARG A 326 16.14 3.28 -42.56
C ARG A 326 14.92 3.86 -43.27
N LYS A 327 14.40 3.15 -44.26
CA LYS A 327 13.15 3.55 -44.92
C LYS A 327 11.99 3.34 -43.93
N LEU A 328 11.37 4.42 -43.49
CA LEU A 328 10.25 4.39 -42.53
C LEU A 328 8.91 4.40 -43.27
N THR A 329 8.09 3.38 -43.05
CA THR A 329 6.77 3.24 -43.68
C THR A 329 5.84 4.36 -43.23
N GLY A 330 5.19 5.06 -44.17
CA GLY A 330 4.24 6.15 -43.87
C GLY A 330 4.86 7.53 -43.65
N PHE A 331 6.20 7.64 -43.65
CA PHE A 331 6.91 8.90 -43.49
C PHE A 331 7.53 9.38 -44.82
N THR A 332 7.38 10.68 -45.07
CA THR A 332 8.08 11.43 -46.12
C THR A 332 8.84 12.55 -45.43
N PHE A 333 10.17 12.43 -45.40
CA PHE A 333 11.05 13.39 -44.72
C PHE A 333 11.35 14.57 -45.63
N ASP A 334 11.22 15.78 -45.11
CA ASP A 334 11.61 17.02 -45.80
C ASP A 334 13.11 17.26 -45.66
N THR A 335 13.58 17.17 -44.42
CA THR A 335 14.97 17.39 -44.00
C THR A 335 15.38 16.31 -43.00
N ASP A 336 16.64 15.87 -43.12
CA ASP A 336 17.26 14.88 -42.23
C ASP A 336 18.47 15.55 -41.56
N TYR A 337 18.44 15.60 -40.24
CA TYR A 337 19.50 16.17 -39.42
C TYR A 337 20.26 15.03 -38.75
N SER A 338 21.58 15.00 -38.95
CA SER A 338 22.47 14.06 -38.28
C SER A 338 22.81 14.59 -36.90
N TRP A 339 22.49 13.83 -35.87
CA TRP A 339 22.85 14.09 -34.49
C TRP A 339 24.23 13.50 -34.20
N ASN A 340 25.18 14.34 -33.78
CA ASN A 340 26.58 13.96 -33.57
C ASN A 340 26.87 13.48 -32.13
N GLY A 341 25.86 13.13 -31.34
CA GLY A 341 26.06 12.63 -29.99
C GLY A 341 26.43 11.13 -29.94
N ILE A 342 27.25 10.76 -28.97
CA ILE A 342 27.75 9.39 -28.79
C ILE A 342 27.25 8.85 -27.45
N THR A 343 26.74 7.62 -27.42
CA THR A 343 26.33 6.97 -26.16
C THR A 343 27.56 6.67 -25.30
N MET A 344 27.48 6.91 -23.99
CA MET A 344 28.59 6.62 -23.09
C MET A 344 28.89 5.12 -23.02
N THR A 345 30.18 4.79 -22.95
CA THR A 345 30.63 3.42 -22.71
C THR A 345 30.23 2.98 -21.32
N ASN A 346 29.71 1.75 -21.18
CA ASN A 346 29.49 1.16 -19.86
C ASN A 346 30.76 0.44 -19.41
N TYR A 347 31.38 0.96 -18.35
CA TYR A 347 32.66 0.48 -17.83
C TYR A 347 32.51 -0.72 -16.90
N GLN A 348 31.30 -1.06 -16.42
CA GLN A 348 31.05 -2.25 -15.58
C GLN A 348 32.07 -2.43 -14.43
N ARG A 349 32.35 -1.38 -13.65
CA ARG A 349 33.37 -1.33 -12.58
C ARG A 349 34.82 -1.50 -13.03
N GLN A 350 35.13 -1.41 -14.31
CA GLN A 350 36.51 -1.35 -14.81
C GLN A 350 37.10 0.06 -14.58
N ILE A 351 37.30 0.39 -13.30
CA ILE A 351 37.74 1.72 -12.84
C ILE A 351 39.03 2.20 -13.54
N PRO A 352 40.08 1.37 -13.76
CA PRO A 352 41.29 1.84 -14.43
C PRO A 352 41.03 2.39 -15.84
N ILE A 353 40.16 1.73 -16.62
CA ILE A 353 39.82 2.14 -18.00
C ILE A 353 39.00 3.43 -17.96
N PHE A 354 37.99 3.50 -17.09
CA PHE A 354 37.19 4.71 -16.88
C PHE A 354 38.06 5.93 -16.56
N ILE A 355 39.03 5.78 -15.67
CA ILE A 355 39.94 6.85 -15.26
C ILE A 355 40.86 7.28 -16.41
N GLU A 356 41.39 6.34 -17.20
CA GLU A 356 42.25 6.64 -18.35
C GLU A 356 41.49 7.44 -19.41
N ASP A 357 40.29 6.97 -19.79
CA ASP A 357 39.43 7.64 -20.77
C ASP A 357 39.01 9.03 -20.28
N THR A 358 38.59 9.13 -19.01
CA THR A 358 38.22 10.42 -18.40
C THR A 358 39.40 11.39 -18.41
N ARG A 359 40.60 10.96 -18.03
CA ARG A 359 41.80 11.83 -18.00
C ARG A 359 42.11 12.37 -19.39
N HIS A 360 42.17 11.49 -20.38
CA HIS A 360 42.48 11.87 -21.76
C HIS A 360 41.41 12.80 -22.37
N MET A 361 40.14 12.61 -21.99
CA MET A 361 39.05 13.51 -22.37
C MET A 361 39.23 14.91 -21.75
N LEU A 362 39.52 14.99 -20.44
CA LEU A 362 39.73 16.27 -19.74
C LEU A 362 40.95 17.03 -20.28
N GLU A 363 42.04 16.35 -20.62
CA GLU A 363 43.24 16.94 -21.23
C GLU A 363 42.94 17.62 -22.59
N ARG A 364 41.93 17.13 -23.32
CA ARG A 364 41.44 17.73 -24.58
C ARG A 364 40.50 18.93 -24.37
N GLY A 365 40.32 19.34 -23.11
CA GLY A 365 39.52 20.50 -22.71
C GLY A 365 38.03 20.23 -22.61
N TRP A 366 37.62 18.97 -22.43
CA TRP A 366 36.21 18.61 -22.25
C TRP A 366 35.72 18.93 -20.84
N THR A 367 34.41 19.13 -20.70
CA THR A 367 33.74 19.25 -19.40
C THR A 367 33.07 17.92 -19.07
N GLY A 368 33.40 17.31 -17.93
CA GLY A 368 32.77 16.09 -17.45
C GLY A 368 31.68 16.38 -16.42
N LEU A 369 30.48 15.85 -16.62
CA LEU A 369 29.40 15.85 -15.63
C LEU A 369 29.14 14.42 -15.21
N LEU A 370 29.20 14.13 -13.90
CA LEU A 370 28.95 12.78 -13.40
C LEU A 370 27.78 12.81 -12.41
N LEU A 371 26.69 12.11 -12.78
CA LEU A 371 25.44 12.07 -12.03
C LEU A 371 25.45 10.93 -11.00
N THR A 372 25.06 11.25 -9.77
CA THR A 372 24.99 10.33 -8.63
C THR A 372 23.60 10.38 -7.99
N PRO A 373 22.82 9.28 -8.01
CA PRO A 373 21.47 9.27 -7.45
C PRO A 373 21.46 9.06 -5.93
N ARG A 374 22.54 8.54 -5.34
CA ARG A 374 22.61 8.18 -3.91
C ARG A 374 23.84 8.76 -3.19
N PRO A 375 23.74 9.07 -1.88
CA PRO A 375 24.88 9.52 -1.09
C PRO A 375 26.03 8.50 -1.02
N SER A 376 25.72 7.20 -1.02
CA SER A 376 26.71 6.13 -0.98
C SER A 376 27.53 6.06 -2.27
N GLU A 377 26.85 6.07 -3.42
CA GLU A 377 27.47 6.07 -4.75
C GLU A 377 28.31 7.34 -4.96
N ARG A 378 27.80 8.49 -4.48
CA ARG A 378 28.56 9.74 -4.50
C ARG A 378 29.87 9.63 -3.74
N LYS A 379 29.84 9.09 -2.51
CA LYS A 379 31.05 8.91 -1.68
C LYS A 379 32.04 7.93 -2.32
N GLU A 380 31.54 6.85 -2.93
CA GLU A 380 32.37 5.87 -3.62
C GLU A 380 33.07 6.48 -4.84
N ILE A 381 32.34 7.24 -5.67
CA ILE A 381 32.93 7.91 -6.84
C ILE A 381 33.87 9.04 -6.42
N GLU A 382 33.55 9.81 -5.38
CA GLU A 382 34.48 10.80 -4.79
C GLU A 382 35.79 10.15 -4.33
N ALA A 383 35.73 8.97 -3.71
CA ALA A 383 36.91 8.21 -3.30
C ALA A 383 37.74 7.74 -4.51
N ILE A 384 37.08 7.18 -5.53
CA ILE A 384 37.72 6.73 -6.78
C ILE A 384 38.42 7.90 -7.49
N LEU A 385 37.72 9.02 -7.70
CA LEU A 385 38.30 10.19 -8.38
C LEU A 385 39.47 10.79 -7.58
N GLY A 386 39.37 10.78 -6.24
CA GLY A 386 40.43 11.20 -5.33
C GLY A 386 41.68 10.32 -5.39
N GLU A 387 41.50 9.00 -5.37
CA GLU A 387 42.61 8.02 -5.44
C GLU A 387 43.45 8.21 -6.73
N TYR A 388 42.77 8.40 -7.86
CA TYR A 388 43.41 8.56 -9.16
C TYR A 388 43.73 10.02 -9.55
N HIS A 389 43.55 10.96 -8.61
CA HIS A 389 43.87 12.38 -8.74
C HIS A 389 43.20 13.06 -9.96
N ILE A 390 41.94 12.72 -10.23
CA ILE A 390 41.15 13.37 -11.29
C ILE A 390 40.68 14.75 -10.81
N PRO A 391 40.87 15.83 -11.60
CA PRO A 391 40.49 17.18 -11.19
C PRO A 391 38.96 17.33 -11.11
N CYS A 392 38.46 17.69 -9.92
CA CYS A 392 37.04 17.86 -9.64
C CYS A 392 36.70 19.33 -9.33
N SER A 393 35.53 19.79 -9.79
CA SER A 393 35.04 21.15 -9.52
C SER A 393 33.59 21.15 -9.03
N GLU A 394 33.23 22.15 -8.22
CA GLU A 394 31.84 22.34 -7.76
C GLU A 394 30.91 22.87 -8.87
N THR A 395 31.47 23.56 -9.86
CA THR A 395 30.75 24.08 -11.02
C THR A 395 31.31 23.52 -12.34
N PRO A 396 30.48 23.35 -13.39
CA PRO A 396 30.93 22.84 -14.67
C PRO A 396 32.03 23.70 -15.29
N LYS A 397 33.22 23.13 -15.46
CA LYS A 397 34.38 23.82 -16.05
C LYS A 397 35.18 22.87 -16.94
N ALA A 398 35.67 23.39 -18.06
CA ALA A 398 36.56 22.66 -18.95
C ALA A 398 37.78 22.09 -18.20
N GLY A 399 38.12 20.84 -18.49
CA GLY A 399 39.20 20.10 -17.87
C GLY A 399 38.91 19.57 -16.46
N ASN A 400 37.67 19.67 -15.95
CA ASN A 400 37.27 19.12 -14.65
C ASN A 400 36.03 18.23 -14.76
N VAL A 401 35.87 17.35 -13.76
CA VAL A 401 34.63 16.60 -13.51
C VAL A 401 33.80 17.32 -12.44
N THR A 402 32.51 17.50 -12.70
CA THR A 402 31.55 18.04 -11.72
C THR A 402 30.56 16.94 -11.30
N LEU A 403 30.48 16.69 -10.00
CA LEU A 403 29.59 15.69 -9.41
C LEU A 403 28.21 16.29 -9.12
N ILE A 404 27.20 15.81 -9.83
CA ILE A 404 25.82 16.27 -9.74
C ILE A 404 24.98 15.20 -9.04
N ASN A 405 24.13 15.61 -8.11
CA ASN A 405 23.12 14.71 -7.56
C ASN A 405 21.99 14.61 -8.58
N GLY A 406 21.85 13.47 -9.26
CA GLY A 406 20.93 13.36 -10.39
C GLY A 406 20.83 11.93 -10.89
N LEU A 407 19.83 11.70 -11.74
CA LEU A 407 19.55 10.40 -12.31
C LEU A 407 19.32 10.54 -13.81
N LEU A 408 19.96 9.68 -14.59
CA LEU A 408 19.71 9.47 -16.01
C LEU A 408 19.84 7.97 -16.31
N SER A 409 19.13 7.52 -17.33
CA SER A 409 19.11 6.11 -17.73
C SER A 409 20.43 5.66 -18.37
N GLY A 410 21.21 6.60 -18.91
CA GLY A 410 22.58 6.39 -19.36
C GLY A 410 23.29 7.69 -19.74
N GLY A 411 24.62 7.65 -19.73
CA GLY A 411 25.45 8.77 -20.14
C GLY A 411 25.53 8.95 -21.66
N PHE A 412 26.08 10.10 -22.07
CA PHE A 412 26.36 10.43 -23.47
C PHE A 412 27.44 11.51 -23.59
N GLU A 413 28.00 11.65 -24.78
CA GLU A 413 28.96 12.66 -25.17
C GLU A 413 28.41 13.53 -26.30
N LEU A 414 28.65 14.83 -26.22
CA LEU A 414 28.38 15.82 -27.26
C LEU A 414 29.71 16.41 -27.72
N PRO A 415 30.32 15.87 -28.79
CA PRO A 415 31.63 16.31 -29.29
C PRO A 415 31.66 17.79 -29.70
N ASP A 416 30.57 18.28 -30.30
CA ASP A 416 30.45 19.66 -30.78
C ASP A 416 30.51 20.68 -29.61
N ASP A 417 29.98 20.31 -28.44
CA ASP A 417 30.03 21.10 -27.20
C ASP A 417 31.21 20.76 -26.28
N LYS A 418 32.00 19.73 -26.62
CA LYS A 418 33.01 19.11 -25.74
C LYS A 418 32.46 18.80 -24.34
N LEU A 419 31.25 18.25 -24.29
CA LEU A 419 30.55 17.90 -23.06
C LEU A 419 30.43 16.37 -22.96
N SER A 420 30.77 15.83 -21.80
CA SER A 420 30.54 14.42 -21.47
C SER A 420 29.68 14.32 -20.23
N VAL A 421 28.56 13.61 -20.35
CA VAL A 421 27.62 13.32 -19.27
C VAL A 421 27.72 11.83 -18.95
N MET A 422 28.11 11.53 -17.73
CA MET A 422 28.34 10.19 -17.21
C MET A 422 27.36 9.93 -16.06
N THR A 423 26.93 8.69 -15.89
CA THR A 423 26.14 8.29 -14.73
C THR A 423 26.95 7.37 -13.82
N ALA A 424 26.61 7.33 -12.53
CA ALA A 424 27.15 6.32 -11.63
C ALA A 424 26.93 4.90 -12.18
N GLY A 425 25.83 4.65 -12.90
CA GLY A 425 25.55 3.37 -13.55
C GLY A 425 26.46 3.03 -14.74
N ASP A 426 27.04 4.02 -15.41
CA ASP A 426 28.03 3.78 -16.47
C ASP A 426 29.38 3.34 -15.87
N VAL A 427 29.72 3.85 -14.67
CA VAL A 427 31.00 3.57 -13.99
C VAL A 427 30.93 2.33 -13.11
N LEU A 428 29.94 2.27 -12.21
CA LEU A 428 29.78 1.24 -11.19
C LEU A 428 28.96 0.03 -11.67
N GLY A 429 28.48 0.06 -12.92
CA GLY A 429 27.51 -0.88 -13.47
C GLY A 429 26.07 -0.44 -13.20
N ARG A 430 25.13 -0.82 -14.08
CA ARG A 430 23.73 -0.39 -14.02
C ARG A 430 23.08 -0.79 -12.69
N GLN A 431 23.02 0.14 -11.74
CA GLN A 431 22.15 0.05 -10.58
C GLN A 431 20.77 0.57 -10.95
N LYS A 432 19.72 -0.13 -10.50
CA LYS A 432 18.34 0.28 -10.73
C LYS A 432 17.97 1.42 -9.78
N VAL A 433 17.58 2.55 -10.34
CA VAL A 433 17.18 3.70 -9.56
C VAL A 433 15.67 3.80 -9.50
N ARG A 434 15.15 4.13 -8.32
CA ARG A 434 13.72 4.25 -8.03
C ARG A 434 13.34 5.72 -7.97
N ARG A 435 12.22 6.09 -8.58
CA ARG A 435 11.49 7.31 -8.23
C ARG A 435 10.44 6.95 -7.18
N ILE A 436 10.51 7.59 -6.01
CA ILE A 436 9.50 7.45 -4.96
C ILE A 436 8.33 8.36 -5.35
N LYS A 437 7.22 7.82 -5.85
CA LYS A 437 5.93 8.50 -5.69
C LYS A 437 5.52 8.30 -4.23
N GLY A 438 5.43 9.39 -3.48
CA GLY A 438 4.95 9.35 -2.11
C GLY A 438 3.48 8.99 -2.11
N VAL A 439 3.17 7.70 -1.90
CA VAL A 439 1.81 7.33 -1.48
C VAL A 439 1.70 7.79 -0.04
N SER A 440 0.74 8.69 0.21
CA SER A 440 0.35 9.12 1.54
C SER A 440 0.19 7.87 2.43
N LYS A 441 0.90 7.83 3.56
CA LYS A 441 0.69 6.82 4.60
C LYS A 441 -0.69 7.06 5.18
N GLY A 442 -1.71 6.43 4.59
CA GLY A 442 -3.01 6.29 5.21
C GLY A 442 -2.80 5.78 6.63
N LYS A 443 -3.26 6.55 7.63
CA LYS A 443 -3.20 6.18 9.04
C LYS A 443 -3.73 4.75 9.18
N GLN A 444 -3.07 3.92 9.99
CA GLN A 444 -3.54 2.58 10.34
C GLN A 444 -5.03 2.63 10.70
N ILE A 445 -5.87 2.13 9.80
CA ILE A 445 -7.32 2.13 9.93
C ILE A 445 -7.67 1.23 11.11
N ARG A 446 -8.42 1.76 12.08
CA ARG A 446 -9.11 0.95 13.08
C ARG A 446 -10.26 0.22 12.36
N TYR A 447 -9.96 -0.94 11.78
CA TYR A 447 -10.83 -1.73 10.88
C TYR A 447 -12.08 -2.35 11.51
N PHE A 448 -12.44 -1.97 12.73
CA PHE A 448 -13.69 -2.41 13.30
C PHE A 448 -14.55 -1.17 13.38
N SER A 449 -15.65 -1.11 12.60
CA SER A 449 -17.01 -1.02 13.17
C SER A 449 -18.07 -0.27 12.34
N ASP A 450 -18.45 -0.80 11.19
CA ASP A 450 -19.79 -0.51 10.67
C ASP A 450 -20.79 -1.30 11.51
N LEU A 451 -21.67 -0.57 12.20
CA LEU A 451 -22.73 -1.10 13.05
C LEU A 451 -24.07 -0.87 12.36
N ASN A 452 -24.67 -1.95 11.88
CA ASN A 452 -25.98 -1.91 11.24
C ASN A 452 -27.08 -2.25 12.24
N PRO A 453 -28.25 -1.60 12.18
CA PRO A 453 -29.41 -2.01 12.97
C PRO A 453 -29.66 -3.51 12.85
N GLY A 454 -29.69 -4.18 14.00
CA GLY A 454 -29.81 -5.63 14.10
C GLY A 454 -28.53 -6.38 14.46
N ASP A 455 -27.37 -5.74 14.36
CA ASP A 455 -26.09 -6.32 14.77
C ASP A 455 -26.06 -6.62 16.27
N TYR A 456 -25.33 -7.67 16.64
CA TYR A 456 -25.04 -7.95 18.05
C TYR A 456 -23.85 -7.10 18.51
N VAL A 457 -23.97 -6.54 19.71
CA VAL A 457 -22.98 -5.65 20.31
C VAL A 457 -22.67 -6.05 21.74
N VAL A 458 -21.46 -5.77 22.20
CA VAL A 458 -21.00 -5.97 23.56
C VAL A 458 -20.85 -4.61 24.23
N GLN A 459 -21.63 -4.36 25.27
CA GLN A 459 -21.43 -3.21 26.15
C GLN A 459 -20.67 -3.65 27.40
N GLN A 460 -19.59 -2.95 27.76
CA GLN A 460 -18.64 -3.40 28.80
C GLN A 460 -19.27 -3.74 30.17
N SER A 461 -20.37 -3.08 30.55
CA SER A 461 -21.03 -3.24 31.86
C SER A 461 -22.20 -4.23 31.84
N HIS A 462 -22.96 -4.30 30.75
CA HIS A 462 -24.22 -5.03 30.64
C HIS A 462 -24.13 -6.30 29.77
N GLY A 463 -23.11 -6.42 28.93
CA GLY A 463 -22.83 -7.60 28.12
C GLY A 463 -23.37 -7.53 26.70
N VAL A 464 -23.73 -8.69 26.16
CA VAL A 464 -24.18 -8.85 24.77
C VAL A 464 -25.64 -8.44 24.61
N GLY A 465 -25.86 -7.47 23.73
CA GLY A 465 -27.15 -6.93 23.32
C GLY A 465 -27.30 -6.88 21.80
N LYS A 466 -28.46 -6.43 21.32
CA LYS A 466 -28.76 -6.19 19.90
C LYS A 466 -28.88 -4.70 19.66
N TYR A 467 -28.09 -4.16 18.74
CA TYR A 467 -28.14 -2.75 18.35
C TYR A 467 -29.42 -2.47 17.55
N ILE A 468 -30.16 -1.43 17.92
CA ILE A 468 -31.42 -1.05 17.27
C ILE A 468 -31.24 0.18 16.38
N GLY A 469 -30.40 1.13 16.79
CA GLY A 469 -30.22 2.40 16.10
C GLY A 469 -29.91 3.55 17.06
N ILE A 470 -29.84 4.75 16.51
CA ILE A 470 -29.73 6.01 17.26
C ILE A 470 -31.14 6.55 17.51
N GLN A 471 -31.44 6.96 18.74
CA GLN A 471 -32.69 7.64 19.08
C GLN A 471 -32.41 8.94 19.81
N THR A 472 -32.99 10.04 19.32
CA THR A 472 -33.02 11.30 20.05
C THR A 472 -34.14 11.24 21.08
N ILE A 473 -33.81 11.39 22.35
CA ILE A 473 -34.76 11.35 23.47
C ILE A 473 -34.80 12.73 24.10
N GLU A 474 -36.02 13.23 24.33
CA GLU A 474 -36.26 14.45 25.09
C GLU A 474 -36.39 14.11 26.58
N LEU A 475 -35.48 14.64 27.40
CA LEU A 475 -35.53 14.51 28.86
C LEU A 475 -35.56 15.89 29.50
N SER A 476 -36.67 16.23 30.15
CA SER A 476 -36.86 17.53 30.81
C SER A 476 -36.68 18.76 29.88
N GLY A 477 -37.15 18.65 28.63
CA GLY A 477 -37.05 19.72 27.62
C GLY A 477 -35.71 19.81 26.88
N ILE A 478 -34.83 18.80 27.02
CA ILE A 478 -33.50 18.77 26.41
C ILE A 478 -33.39 17.54 25.51
N HIS A 479 -32.95 17.76 24.28
CA HIS A 479 -32.75 16.72 23.27
C HIS A 479 -31.33 16.17 23.36
N ARG A 480 -31.22 14.84 23.42
CA ARG A 480 -29.94 14.12 23.35
C ARG A 480 -30.07 12.84 22.56
N ASP A 481 -29.00 12.50 21.86
CA ASP A 481 -28.89 11.25 21.14
C ASP A 481 -28.42 10.12 22.05
N TYR A 482 -29.08 8.97 21.94
CA TYR A 482 -28.75 7.74 22.63
C TYR A 482 -28.63 6.59 21.64
N ILE A 483 -27.67 5.72 21.87
CA ILE A 483 -27.60 4.41 21.21
C ILE A 483 -28.57 3.47 21.92
N THR A 484 -29.51 2.92 21.18
CA THR A 484 -30.50 1.99 21.73
C THR A 484 -30.05 0.55 21.54
N ILE A 485 -29.90 -0.18 22.65
CA ILE A 485 -29.49 -1.58 22.67
C ILE A 485 -30.56 -2.42 23.35
N GLN A 486 -31.06 -3.43 22.66
CA GLN A 486 -32.01 -4.40 23.21
C GLN A 486 -31.28 -5.57 23.88
N TYR A 487 -31.67 -5.89 25.11
CA TYR A 487 -31.17 -7.03 25.88
C TYR A 487 -32.20 -8.17 25.89
N ALA A 488 -31.91 -9.26 26.62
CA ALA A 488 -32.82 -10.39 26.74
C ALA A 488 -34.21 -9.93 27.23
N GLY A 489 -35.26 -10.39 26.56
CA GLY A 489 -36.64 -9.92 26.81
C GLY A 489 -36.97 -8.64 26.03
N SER A 490 -37.65 -7.70 26.70
CA SER A 490 -38.03 -6.38 26.15
C SER A 490 -37.21 -5.22 26.71
N ASP A 491 -36.15 -5.54 27.46
CA ASP A 491 -35.31 -4.55 28.15
C ASP A 491 -34.46 -3.77 27.13
N LYS A 492 -34.50 -2.43 27.23
CA LYS A 492 -33.73 -1.52 26.38
C LYS A 492 -32.78 -0.67 27.21
N LEU A 493 -31.52 -0.63 26.81
CA LEU A 493 -30.53 0.31 27.33
C LEU A 493 -30.40 1.47 26.35
N TYR A 494 -30.52 2.69 26.89
CA TYR A 494 -30.23 3.93 26.17
C TYR A 494 -28.85 4.41 26.60
N LEU A 495 -27.84 4.12 25.76
CA LEU A 495 -26.45 4.44 26.04
C LEU A 495 -26.14 5.86 25.53
N PRO A 496 -25.66 6.79 26.37
CA PRO A 496 -25.25 8.12 25.93
C PRO A 496 -24.10 8.05 24.90
N MET A 497 -24.08 8.96 23.93
CA MET A 497 -23.05 9.00 22.88
C MET A 497 -21.62 9.17 23.41
N GLU A 498 -21.45 9.79 24.58
CA GLU A 498 -20.15 9.96 25.22
C GLU A 498 -19.54 8.62 25.66
N GLN A 499 -20.38 7.60 25.87
CA GLN A 499 -19.98 6.26 26.29
C GLN A 499 -19.89 5.26 25.13
N ILE A 500 -19.93 5.74 23.88
CA ILE A 500 -19.85 4.90 22.68
C ILE A 500 -18.60 4.03 22.62
N THR A 501 -17.48 4.47 23.22
CA THR A 501 -16.23 3.69 23.30
C THR A 501 -16.36 2.44 24.18
N THR A 502 -17.43 2.34 24.98
CA THR A 502 -17.75 1.13 25.76
C THR A 502 -18.54 0.08 24.97
N LEU A 503 -18.84 0.38 23.70
CA LEU A 503 -19.61 -0.48 22.80
C LEU A 503 -18.70 -1.07 21.71
N GLU A 504 -18.73 -2.39 21.58
CA GLU A 504 -17.97 -3.13 20.57
C GLU A 504 -18.91 -4.03 19.75
N LYS A 505 -18.64 -4.26 18.47
CA LYS A 505 -19.39 -5.23 17.67
C LYS A 505 -19.09 -6.65 18.15
N TYR A 506 -20.12 -7.45 18.39
CA TYR A 506 -19.95 -8.83 18.80
C TYR A 506 -19.58 -9.68 17.58
N ILE A 507 -18.44 -10.35 17.65
CA ILE A 507 -17.98 -11.34 16.67
C ILE A 507 -17.92 -12.69 17.38
N GLY A 508 -18.87 -13.57 17.04
CA GLY A 508 -19.03 -14.90 17.62
C GLY A 508 -18.64 -16.03 16.68
N PRO A 509 -18.78 -17.30 17.12
CA PRO A 509 -18.61 -18.48 16.28
C PRO A 509 -19.64 -18.55 15.14
N GLU A 510 -19.23 -19.03 13.96
CA GLU A 510 -20.09 -19.17 12.78
C GLU A 510 -21.33 -20.04 13.05
N GLY A 511 -22.52 -19.52 12.73
CA GLY A 511 -23.80 -20.23 12.85
C GLY A 511 -24.45 -20.21 14.24
N GLU A 512 -23.81 -19.63 15.26
CA GLU A 512 -24.40 -19.48 16.59
C GLU A 512 -24.88 -18.04 16.85
N THR A 513 -26.18 -17.88 17.09
CA THR A 513 -26.73 -16.61 17.60
C THR A 513 -26.34 -16.45 19.07
N PRO A 514 -25.71 -15.33 19.46
CA PRO A 514 -25.33 -15.14 20.85
C PRO A 514 -26.54 -15.06 21.77
N LYS A 515 -26.39 -15.60 22.98
CA LYS A 515 -27.40 -15.43 24.02
C LYS A 515 -27.33 -14.01 24.57
N LEU A 516 -28.40 -13.24 24.34
CA LEU A 516 -28.53 -11.89 24.91
C LEU A 516 -28.44 -11.96 26.45
N ASN A 517 -27.71 -11.02 27.04
CA ASN A 517 -27.63 -10.89 28.50
C ASN A 517 -28.86 -10.16 29.04
N ALA A 518 -29.18 -10.35 30.33
CA ALA A 518 -30.20 -9.58 31.03
C ALA A 518 -29.56 -8.36 31.70
N MET A 519 -30.25 -7.21 31.67
CA MET A 519 -29.73 -5.96 32.22
C MET A 519 -29.53 -6.09 33.75
N GLY A 520 -28.33 -5.78 34.26
CA GLY A 520 -28.02 -5.90 35.70
C GLY A 520 -27.85 -7.34 36.22
N GLY A 521 -27.91 -8.36 35.36
CA GLY A 521 -27.78 -9.75 35.76
C GLY A 521 -26.33 -10.16 36.08
N ALA A 522 -26.13 -10.96 37.14
CA ALA A 522 -24.80 -11.47 37.54
C ALA A 522 -24.14 -12.42 36.51
N GLY A 523 -24.85 -12.80 35.45
CA GLY A 523 -24.35 -13.68 34.38
C GLY A 523 -23.16 -13.08 33.63
N TRP A 524 -23.24 -11.79 33.25
CA TRP A 524 -22.15 -11.09 32.56
C TRP A 524 -20.90 -10.98 33.42
N THR A 525 -21.06 -10.56 34.68
CA THR A 525 -19.94 -10.43 35.63
C THR A 525 -19.22 -11.76 35.84
N LYS A 526 -19.96 -12.87 35.95
CA LYS A 526 -19.40 -14.23 36.06
C LYS A 526 -18.65 -14.65 34.78
N ALA A 527 -19.23 -14.40 33.60
CA ALA A 527 -18.60 -14.70 32.32
C ALA A 527 -17.28 -13.92 32.15
N ARG A 528 -17.29 -12.61 32.43
CA ARG A 528 -16.11 -11.75 32.39
C ARG A 528 -15.03 -12.18 33.39
N ALA A 529 -15.40 -12.54 34.62
CA ALA A 529 -14.45 -13.02 35.62
C ALA A 529 -13.80 -14.36 35.21
N LYS A 530 -14.58 -15.29 34.65
CA LYS A 530 -14.07 -16.57 34.13
C LYS A 530 -13.12 -16.36 32.95
N ALA A 531 -13.50 -15.49 32.01
CA ALA A 531 -12.66 -15.14 30.87
C ALA A 531 -11.35 -14.46 31.33
N LYS A 532 -11.43 -13.49 32.26
CA LYS A 532 -10.26 -12.81 32.82
C LYS A 532 -9.24 -13.79 33.41
N LYS A 533 -9.68 -14.74 34.23
CA LYS A 533 -8.78 -15.75 34.82
C LYS A 533 -8.08 -16.58 33.74
N SER A 534 -8.82 -17.05 32.74
CA SER A 534 -8.27 -17.81 31.61
C SER A 534 -7.29 -16.99 30.77
N ILE A 535 -7.54 -15.69 30.62
CA ILE A 535 -6.68 -14.74 29.91
C ILE A 535 -5.38 -14.49 30.68
N GLU A 536 -5.45 -14.29 32.01
CA GLU A 536 -4.27 -14.14 32.87
C GLU A 536 -3.38 -15.40 32.78
N GLU A 537 -3.95 -16.60 32.88
CA GLU A 537 -3.22 -17.87 32.71
C GLU A 537 -2.59 -18.04 31.31
N LEU A 538 -3.21 -17.45 30.27
CA LEU A 538 -2.65 -17.46 28.92
C LEU A 538 -1.50 -16.45 28.79
N ALA A 539 -1.68 -15.24 29.32
CA ALA A 539 -0.68 -14.18 29.30
C ALA A 539 0.61 -14.59 30.04
N GLU A 540 0.49 -15.23 31.20
CA GLU A 540 1.63 -15.79 31.94
C GLU A 540 2.40 -16.81 31.09
N ARG A 541 1.71 -17.77 30.47
CA ARG A 541 2.33 -18.77 29.59
C ARG A 541 3.03 -18.14 28.38
N LEU A 542 2.45 -17.10 27.79
CA LEU A 542 3.06 -16.38 26.67
C LEU A 542 4.34 -15.65 27.11
N LEU A 543 4.30 -14.98 28.26
CA LEU A 543 5.47 -14.30 28.83
C LEU A 543 6.56 -15.27 29.27
N GLU A 544 6.24 -16.47 29.77
CA GLU A 544 7.23 -17.51 30.06
C GLU A 544 7.98 -17.98 28.81
N VAL A 545 7.32 -18.08 27.66
CA VAL A 545 7.97 -18.43 26.40
C VAL A 545 8.95 -17.33 25.97
N TYR A 546 8.55 -16.07 26.09
CA TYR A 546 9.40 -14.91 25.78
C TYR A 546 10.57 -14.77 26.78
N ALA A 547 10.32 -15.00 28.07
CA ALA A 547 11.33 -15.03 29.12
C ALA A 547 12.46 -16.01 28.84
N LYS A 548 12.09 -17.23 28.44
CA LYS A 548 13.05 -18.26 28.07
C LYS A 548 13.90 -17.82 26.89
N ARG A 549 13.37 -17.00 25.97
CA ARG A 549 14.13 -16.45 24.83
C ARG A 549 15.13 -15.38 25.23
N GLU A 550 14.76 -14.39 26.05
CA GLU A 550 15.70 -13.36 26.50
C GLU A 550 16.87 -13.92 27.31
N ILE A 551 16.63 -15.00 28.05
CA ILE A 551 17.66 -15.71 28.82
C ILE A 551 18.55 -16.57 27.89
N THR A 552 18.01 -17.01 26.75
CA THR A 552 18.75 -17.82 25.78
C THR A 552 19.70 -16.93 25.00
N LYS A 553 21.00 -17.20 25.12
CA LYS A 553 22.02 -16.50 24.33
C LYS A 553 21.85 -16.87 22.85
N GLY A 554 21.55 -15.87 22.01
CA GLY A 554 21.41 -16.01 20.57
C GLY A 554 22.72 -15.81 19.81
N ILE A 555 22.59 -15.74 18.49
CA ILE A 555 23.70 -15.47 17.57
C ILE A 555 23.64 -13.99 17.22
N SER A 556 24.76 -13.28 17.44
CA SER A 556 24.92 -11.92 16.96
C SER A 556 25.61 -12.00 15.60
N PHE A 557 24.87 -11.79 14.52
CA PHE A 557 25.44 -11.75 13.18
C PHE A 557 26.26 -10.46 12.97
N GLU A 558 27.26 -10.50 12.09
CA GLU A 558 28.12 -9.34 11.80
C GLU A 558 27.38 -8.30 10.93
N PRO A 559 27.78 -7.01 10.98
CA PRO A 559 27.27 -5.98 10.07
C PRO A 559 27.47 -6.34 8.59
N ASP A 560 26.69 -5.72 7.70
CA ASP A 560 26.74 -6.00 6.27
C ASP A 560 28.13 -5.71 5.66
N THR A 561 28.64 -6.68 4.89
CA THR A 561 29.92 -6.60 4.17
C THR A 561 29.76 -5.98 2.78
N ALA A 562 30.87 -5.76 2.06
CA ALA A 562 30.83 -5.27 0.68
C ALA A 562 30.15 -6.28 -0.26
N GLU A 563 30.40 -7.57 -0.04
CA GLU A 563 29.80 -8.69 -0.78
C GLU A 563 28.29 -8.76 -0.54
N GLN A 564 27.80 -8.45 0.67
CA GLN A 564 26.37 -8.34 0.95
C GLN A 564 25.71 -7.25 0.10
N ARG A 565 26.37 -6.09 -0.03
CA ARG A 565 25.85 -4.99 -0.86
C ARG A 565 25.85 -5.35 -2.33
N GLU A 566 26.93 -5.98 -2.81
CA GLU A 566 27.01 -6.47 -4.18
C GLU A 566 25.90 -7.50 -4.48
N PHE A 567 25.66 -8.46 -3.58
CA PHE A 567 24.56 -9.42 -3.71
C PHE A 567 23.19 -8.74 -3.81
N GLU A 568 22.98 -7.66 -3.04
CA GLU A 568 21.75 -6.88 -3.06
C GLU A 568 21.61 -6.09 -4.36
N ASP A 569 22.70 -5.49 -4.84
CA ASP A 569 22.74 -4.74 -6.09
C ASP A 569 22.53 -5.62 -7.33
N THR A 570 22.91 -6.92 -7.27
CA THR A 570 22.68 -7.87 -8.37
C THR A 570 21.21 -8.29 -8.55
N PHE A 571 20.32 -7.94 -7.61
CA PHE A 571 18.90 -8.21 -7.78
C PHE A 571 18.44 -7.54 -9.09
N PRO A 572 17.79 -8.22 -10.07
CA PRO A 572 16.94 -7.56 -11.09
C PRO A 572 15.76 -6.88 -10.36
N TYR A 573 14.81 -6.15 -10.91
CA TYR A 573 13.73 -5.49 -10.09
C TYR A 573 14.15 -4.44 -9.02
N VAL A 574 13.23 -3.53 -8.71
CA VAL A 574 13.40 -2.46 -7.72
C VAL A 574 12.61 -2.82 -6.46
N GLU A 575 13.23 -2.66 -5.30
CA GLU A 575 12.61 -2.94 -4.01
C GLU A 575 11.58 -1.88 -3.61
N THR A 576 10.48 -2.33 -2.98
CA THR A 576 9.44 -1.45 -2.43
C THR A 576 9.86 -0.86 -1.06
N GLU A 577 9.17 0.20 -0.58
CA GLU A 577 9.52 0.83 0.72
C GLU A 577 9.29 -0.17 1.86
N ASP A 578 8.20 -0.92 1.78
CA ASP A 578 7.88 -1.98 2.73
C ASP A 578 8.93 -3.10 2.71
N GLN A 579 9.43 -3.49 1.52
CA GLN A 579 10.51 -4.47 1.40
C GLN A 579 11.79 -3.98 2.07
N MET A 580 12.18 -2.72 1.84
CA MET A 580 13.37 -2.13 2.47
C MET A 580 13.23 -2.06 4.00
N THR A 581 12.08 -1.61 4.47
CA THR A 581 11.76 -1.58 5.91
C THR A 581 11.82 -2.99 6.51
N ALA A 582 11.32 -3.98 5.77
CA ALA A 582 11.36 -5.38 6.20
C ALA A 582 12.77 -5.96 6.27
N ILE A 583 13.59 -5.70 5.26
CA ILE A 583 14.98 -6.13 5.18
C ILE A 583 15.78 -5.52 6.34
N ASP A 584 15.63 -4.23 6.59
CA ASP A 584 16.32 -3.53 7.68
C ASP A 584 15.89 -4.07 9.06
N ALA A 585 14.59 -4.29 9.27
CA ALA A 585 14.07 -4.86 10.51
C ALA A 585 14.62 -6.26 10.81
N ILE A 586 14.67 -7.14 9.79
CA ILE A 586 15.19 -8.50 9.91
C ILE A 586 16.70 -8.47 10.17
N LYS A 587 17.48 -7.70 9.40
CA LYS A 587 18.93 -7.61 9.59
C LYS A 587 19.30 -7.08 10.98
N LYS A 588 18.62 -6.02 11.45
CA LYS A 588 18.80 -5.48 12.81
C LYS A 588 18.40 -6.48 13.90
N ALA A 589 17.44 -7.35 13.64
CA ALA A 589 17.09 -8.41 14.58
C ALA A 589 18.18 -9.49 14.63
N MET A 590 18.74 -9.88 13.48
CA MET A 590 19.87 -10.81 13.39
C MET A 590 21.16 -10.27 14.07
N GLU A 591 21.36 -8.96 14.09
CA GLU A 591 22.53 -8.35 14.75
C GLU A 591 22.41 -8.32 16.29
N LYS A 592 21.25 -8.67 16.87
CA LYS A 592 21.06 -8.67 18.33
C LYS A 592 21.56 -9.97 18.96
N PRO A 593 22.00 -9.94 20.23
CA PRO A 593 22.46 -11.15 20.94
C PRO A 593 21.32 -12.08 21.40
N ILE A 594 20.08 -11.84 20.96
CA ILE A 594 18.87 -12.58 21.35
C ILE A 594 18.34 -13.28 20.09
N PRO A 595 17.97 -14.58 20.14
CA PRO A 595 17.50 -15.29 18.97
C PRO A 595 16.27 -14.63 18.32
N MET A 596 16.35 -14.38 17.01
CA MET A 596 15.23 -13.84 16.23
C MET A 596 14.13 -14.90 16.06
N ASP A 597 12.86 -14.51 16.22
CA ASP A 597 11.71 -15.28 15.72
C ASP A 597 10.69 -14.32 15.10
N MET A 598 10.82 -14.12 13.78
CA MET A 598 10.07 -13.11 13.05
C MET A 598 9.14 -13.74 12.02
N LEU A 599 7.95 -13.14 11.86
CA LEU A 599 7.02 -13.47 10.79
C LEU A 599 7.03 -12.38 9.72
N LEU A 600 7.48 -12.72 8.51
CA LEU A 600 7.33 -11.88 7.32
C LEU A 600 6.03 -12.23 6.60
N CYS A 601 5.10 -11.27 6.61
CA CYS A 601 3.83 -11.37 5.88
C CYS A 601 3.87 -10.50 4.64
N GLY A 602 3.31 -11.00 3.55
CA GLY A 602 3.12 -10.22 2.33
C GLY A 602 2.48 -11.08 1.26
N ASP A 603 1.76 -10.47 0.33
CA ASP A 603 1.06 -11.24 -0.69
C ASP A 603 2.01 -12.11 -1.53
N VAL A 604 1.48 -13.18 -2.13
CA VAL A 604 2.24 -14.07 -3.02
C VAL A 604 2.83 -13.20 -4.14
N GLY A 605 4.15 -13.22 -4.35
CA GLY A 605 4.83 -12.42 -5.37
C GLY A 605 5.33 -11.05 -4.92
N PHE A 606 5.21 -10.69 -3.63
CA PHE A 606 5.70 -9.41 -3.08
C PHE A 606 7.18 -9.47 -2.65
N GLY A 607 7.97 -10.38 -3.22
CA GLY A 607 9.40 -10.47 -2.93
C GLY A 607 9.78 -11.00 -1.53
N LYS A 608 8.90 -11.73 -0.83
CA LYS A 608 9.26 -12.39 0.45
C LYS A 608 10.50 -13.27 0.33
N THR A 609 10.62 -13.98 -0.79
CA THR A 609 11.79 -14.83 -1.09
C THR A 609 13.07 -14.01 -1.17
N GLU A 610 13.02 -12.79 -1.73
CA GLU A 610 14.19 -11.89 -1.81
C GLU A 610 14.64 -11.47 -0.41
N VAL A 611 13.68 -11.09 0.45
CA VAL A 611 13.98 -10.72 1.84
C VAL A 611 14.62 -11.90 2.59
N ALA A 612 14.10 -13.12 2.39
CA ALA A 612 14.67 -14.33 2.98
C ALA A 612 16.06 -14.67 2.43
N MET A 613 16.29 -14.51 1.12
CA MET A 613 17.60 -14.72 0.50
C MET A 613 18.66 -13.79 1.09
N ARG A 614 18.34 -12.50 1.32
CA ARG A 614 19.27 -11.55 1.94
C ARG A 614 19.64 -11.94 3.37
N ALA A 615 18.67 -12.41 4.15
CA ALA A 615 18.91 -12.94 5.50
C ALA A 615 19.80 -14.20 5.47
N VAL A 616 19.54 -15.12 4.53
CA VAL A 616 20.38 -16.32 4.33
C VAL A 616 21.80 -15.93 3.91
N PHE A 617 21.96 -14.99 2.99
CA PHE A 617 23.28 -14.53 2.55
C PHE A 617 24.08 -13.91 3.71
N LYS A 618 23.46 -13.04 4.52
CA LYS A 618 24.09 -12.46 5.73
C LYS A 618 24.53 -13.53 6.73
N CYS A 619 23.70 -14.57 6.92
CA CYS A 619 24.03 -15.71 7.77
C CYS A 619 25.29 -16.45 7.29
N VAL A 620 25.36 -16.73 5.98
CA VAL A 620 26.51 -17.41 5.36
C VAL A 620 27.77 -16.55 5.41
N MET A 621 27.67 -15.25 5.10
CA MET A 621 28.81 -14.31 5.18
C MET A 621 29.35 -14.16 6.62
N SER A 622 28.51 -14.38 7.63
CA SER A 622 28.91 -14.42 9.05
C SER A 622 29.54 -15.77 9.47
N GLY A 623 29.73 -16.71 8.53
CA GLY A 623 30.34 -18.02 8.78
C GLY A 623 29.42 -19.06 9.42
N TYR A 624 28.11 -18.91 9.26
CA TYR A 624 27.09 -19.87 9.73
C TYR A 624 26.37 -20.54 8.54
N GLN A 625 25.82 -21.72 8.78
CA GLN A 625 25.01 -22.47 7.82
C GLN A 625 23.53 -22.09 7.97
N ALA A 626 22.78 -22.14 6.86
CA ALA A 626 21.35 -21.85 6.83
C ALA A 626 20.53 -23.04 6.33
N MET A 627 19.29 -23.16 6.82
CA MET A 627 18.31 -24.14 6.35
C MET A 627 17.05 -23.45 5.86
N VAL A 628 16.56 -23.83 4.68
CA VAL A 628 15.28 -23.36 4.13
C VAL A 628 14.31 -24.53 4.04
N LEU A 629 13.23 -24.45 4.80
CA LEU A 629 12.21 -25.48 4.88
C LEU A 629 11.00 -25.13 4.00
N CYS A 630 10.70 -26.00 3.04
CA CYS A 630 9.60 -25.85 2.09
C CYS A 630 8.52 -26.92 2.31
N PRO A 631 7.23 -26.63 2.05
CA PRO A 631 6.14 -27.56 2.27
C PRO A 631 6.08 -28.69 1.22
N THR A 632 6.53 -28.42 -0.01
CA THR A 632 6.43 -29.35 -1.15
C THR A 632 7.76 -29.52 -1.87
N THR A 633 7.91 -30.66 -2.55
CA THR A 633 9.09 -30.98 -3.37
C THR A 633 9.30 -29.95 -4.48
N VAL A 634 8.22 -29.54 -5.16
CA VAL A 634 8.26 -28.53 -6.24
C VAL A 634 8.77 -27.18 -5.72
N LEU A 635 8.27 -26.70 -4.58
CA LEU A 635 8.71 -25.43 -4.02
C LEU A 635 10.18 -25.50 -3.55
N SER A 636 10.62 -26.66 -3.04
CA SER A 636 12.04 -26.84 -2.67
C SER A 636 12.99 -26.77 -3.88
N GLU A 637 12.59 -27.32 -5.03
CA GLU A 637 13.36 -27.21 -6.27
C GLU A 637 13.34 -25.78 -6.83
N GLN A 638 12.19 -25.12 -6.79
CA GLN A 638 12.07 -23.73 -7.24
C GLN A 638 12.96 -22.81 -6.42
N HIS A 639 12.92 -22.91 -5.09
CA HIS A 639 13.81 -22.15 -4.22
C HIS A 639 15.27 -22.53 -4.47
N TYR A 640 15.60 -23.81 -4.62
CA TYR A 640 16.96 -24.22 -4.96
C TYR A 640 17.49 -23.57 -6.24
N LYS A 641 16.69 -23.57 -7.31
CA LYS A 641 17.06 -22.91 -8.58
C LYS A 641 17.24 -21.41 -8.39
N ASN A 642 16.29 -20.73 -7.77
CA ASN A 642 16.36 -19.28 -7.57
C ASN A 642 17.55 -18.86 -6.68
N PHE A 643 17.83 -19.62 -5.60
CA PHE A 643 18.97 -19.38 -4.73
C PHE A 643 20.28 -19.64 -5.47
N LYS A 644 20.34 -20.71 -6.25
CA LYS A 644 21.50 -21.05 -7.09
C LYS A 644 21.79 -19.94 -8.09
N ASP A 645 20.81 -19.54 -8.90
CA ASP A 645 20.98 -18.51 -9.92
C ASP A 645 21.52 -17.17 -9.33
N ARG A 646 21.15 -16.86 -8.08
CA ARG A 646 21.60 -15.63 -7.38
C ARG A 646 22.93 -15.76 -6.62
N MET A 647 23.18 -16.88 -5.94
CA MET A 647 24.31 -17.00 -5.00
C MET A 647 25.52 -17.77 -5.55
N ASP A 648 25.42 -18.44 -6.71
CA ASP A 648 26.51 -19.25 -7.29
C ASP A 648 27.75 -18.40 -7.60
N HIS A 649 27.56 -17.17 -8.08
CA HIS A 649 28.63 -16.20 -8.36
C HIS A 649 29.44 -15.78 -7.13
N PHE A 650 28.90 -15.99 -5.93
CA PHE A 650 29.53 -15.65 -4.66
C PHE A 650 30.19 -16.84 -3.97
N GLY A 651 30.24 -18.01 -4.63
CA GLY A 651 30.90 -19.21 -4.13
C GLY A 651 30.14 -19.97 -3.03
N VAL A 652 28.87 -19.63 -2.77
CA VAL A 652 28.04 -20.27 -1.75
C VAL A 652 27.67 -21.70 -2.17
N GLN A 653 28.00 -22.69 -1.35
CA GLN A 653 27.69 -24.10 -1.63
C GLN A 653 26.28 -24.48 -1.17
N MET A 654 25.46 -24.97 -2.10
CA MET A 654 24.04 -25.23 -1.86
C MET A 654 23.60 -26.59 -2.36
N ALA A 655 22.70 -27.24 -1.61
CA ALA A 655 22.09 -28.51 -2.00
C ALA A 655 20.60 -28.57 -1.68
N VAL A 656 19.88 -29.38 -2.47
CA VAL A 656 18.46 -29.67 -2.25
C VAL A 656 18.27 -31.06 -1.65
N LEU A 657 17.49 -31.16 -0.57
CA LEU A 657 17.12 -32.41 0.07
C LEU A 657 15.61 -32.62 0.03
N ASN A 658 15.15 -33.40 -0.94
CA ASN A 658 13.76 -33.69 -1.15
C ASN A 658 13.54 -35.17 -1.53
N ARG A 659 12.38 -35.50 -2.09
CA ARG A 659 12.03 -36.88 -2.47
C ARG A 659 12.76 -37.36 -3.73
N PHE A 660 13.22 -36.46 -4.59
CA PHE A 660 13.94 -36.79 -5.82
C PHE A 660 15.43 -37.03 -5.60
N THR A 661 15.99 -36.56 -4.48
CA THR A 661 17.37 -36.83 -4.10
C THR A 661 17.62 -38.32 -3.94
N SER A 662 18.56 -38.87 -4.70
CA SER A 662 18.93 -40.29 -4.63
C SER A 662 19.58 -40.65 -3.28
N LEU A 663 19.60 -41.95 -2.94
CA LEU A 663 20.24 -42.41 -1.71
C LEU A 663 21.75 -42.12 -1.66
N LYS A 664 22.41 -42.04 -2.82
CA LYS A 664 23.83 -41.71 -2.94
C LYS A 664 24.05 -40.23 -2.63
N GLU A 665 23.39 -39.35 -3.39
CA GLU A 665 23.45 -37.89 -3.20
C GLU A 665 23.07 -37.49 -1.78
N ARG A 666 22.05 -38.12 -1.19
CA ARG A 666 21.65 -37.86 0.18
C ARG A 666 22.77 -38.15 1.19
N LYS A 667 23.54 -39.21 1.01
CA LYS A 667 24.67 -39.52 1.90
C LYS A 667 25.77 -38.47 1.76
N ASP A 668 26.05 -38.05 0.54
CA ASP A 668 27.09 -37.07 0.24
C ASP A 668 26.72 -35.69 0.81
N ILE A 669 25.48 -35.23 0.59
CA ILE A 669 24.94 -33.97 1.15
C ILE A 669 25.03 -33.96 2.68
N LEU A 670 24.67 -35.06 3.34
CA LEU A 670 24.74 -35.16 4.80
C LEU A 670 26.17 -35.12 5.34
N ALA A 671 27.13 -35.68 4.59
CA ALA A 671 28.54 -35.65 4.96
C ALA A 671 29.10 -34.22 4.83
N GLN A 672 28.82 -33.54 3.72
CA GLN A 672 29.24 -32.15 3.46
C GLN A 672 28.62 -31.15 4.44
N LEU A 673 27.34 -31.34 4.81
CA LEU A 673 26.67 -30.52 5.81
C LEU A 673 27.31 -30.65 7.20
N ALA A 674 27.74 -31.86 7.55
CA ALA A 674 28.39 -32.15 8.83
C ALA A 674 29.85 -31.68 8.87
N SER A 675 30.59 -31.71 7.76
CA SER A 675 31.95 -31.16 7.67
C SER A 675 31.98 -29.62 7.64
N GLY A 676 30.87 -29.01 7.20
CA GLY A 676 30.73 -27.57 7.01
C GLY A 676 31.16 -27.10 5.61
N GLU A 677 31.32 -28.01 4.66
CA GLU A 677 31.56 -27.69 3.24
C GLU A 677 30.29 -27.17 2.53
N LEU A 678 29.11 -27.48 3.06
CA LEU A 678 27.82 -27.04 2.53
C LEU A 678 27.26 -25.89 3.36
N ASP A 679 27.00 -24.75 2.74
CA ASP A 679 26.54 -23.53 3.44
C ASP A 679 25.02 -23.50 3.63
N VAL A 680 24.26 -23.85 2.58
CA VAL A 680 22.79 -23.79 2.60
C VAL A 680 22.19 -25.12 2.15
N ILE A 681 21.21 -25.59 2.92
CA ILE A 681 20.37 -26.73 2.54
C ILE A 681 18.91 -26.31 2.41
N ILE A 682 18.34 -26.56 1.24
CA ILE A 682 16.94 -26.27 0.92
C ILE A 682 16.21 -27.61 0.84
N GLY A 683 15.05 -27.75 1.47
CA GLY A 683 14.37 -29.04 1.40
C GLY A 683 13.03 -29.11 2.08
N THR A 684 12.41 -30.27 1.94
CA THR A 684 11.10 -30.55 2.55
C THR A 684 11.27 -30.99 4.01
N HIS A 685 10.22 -31.55 4.61
CA HIS A 685 10.28 -32.21 5.91
C HIS A 685 11.42 -33.25 6.06
N ALA A 686 12.04 -33.70 4.96
CA ALA A 686 13.26 -34.51 4.97
C ALA A 686 14.44 -33.83 5.73
N VAL A 687 14.51 -32.50 5.73
CA VAL A 687 15.52 -31.71 6.46
C VAL A 687 15.35 -31.84 7.97
N LEU A 688 14.12 -32.06 8.46
CA LEU A 688 13.81 -32.21 9.90
C LEU A 688 14.17 -33.60 10.47
N ASN A 689 14.84 -34.44 9.68
CA ASN A 689 15.25 -35.76 10.13
C ASN A 689 16.43 -35.65 11.11
N LYS A 690 16.42 -36.42 12.21
CA LYS A 690 17.49 -36.44 13.24
C LYS A 690 18.90 -36.72 12.68
N LYS A 691 18.99 -37.32 11.49
CA LYS A 691 20.27 -37.60 10.81
C LYS A 691 20.90 -36.37 10.15
N VAL A 692 20.13 -35.30 9.95
CA VAL A 692 20.60 -34.03 9.39
C VAL A 692 21.25 -33.24 10.52
N LYS A 693 22.57 -33.10 10.49
CA LYS A 693 23.35 -32.34 11.48
C LYS A 693 24.25 -31.35 10.75
N ALA A 694 24.03 -30.06 10.99
CA ALA A 694 24.91 -29.00 10.55
C ALA A 694 25.99 -28.73 11.61
N LYS A 695 27.16 -28.29 11.17
CA LYS A 695 28.30 -27.92 12.02
C LYS A 695 28.02 -26.64 12.81
N ARG A 696 27.49 -25.60 12.13
CA ARG A 696 27.17 -24.29 12.72
C ARG A 696 25.88 -23.72 12.13
N LEU A 697 24.73 -24.28 12.49
CA LEU A 697 23.43 -23.75 12.06
C LEU A 697 23.15 -22.39 12.70
N GLY A 698 22.92 -21.37 11.89
CA GLY A 698 22.62 -20.00 12.36
C GLY A 698 21.19 -19.54 12.10
N LEU A 699 20.62 -19.91 10.95
CA LEU A 699 19.31 -19.43 10.50
C LEU A 699 18.44 -20.57 9.97
N LEU A 700 17.17 -20.56 10.37
CA LEU A 700 16.11 -21.40 9.80
C LEU A 700 15.05 -20.52 9.15
N VAL A 701 14.89 -20.64 7.83
CA VAL A 701 13.79 -20.02 7.09
C VAL A 701 12.68 -21.06 6.89
N VAL A 702 11.45 -20.73 7.27
CA VAL A 702 10.28 -21.59 7.06
C VAL A 702 9.30 -20.90 6.12
N ASP A 703 9.12 -21.44 4.92
CA ASP A 703 8.19 -20.89 3.94
C ASP A 703 6.80 -21.55 4.05
N GLU A 704 5.74 -20.75 4.01
CA GLU A 704 4.33 -21.17 4.14
C GLU A 704 4.06 -22.02 5.41
N GLU A 705 4.39 -21.47 6.60
CA GLU A 705 4.28 -22.11 7.93
C GLU A 705 2.94 -22.85 8.16
N GLN A 706 1.84 -22.33 7.61
CA GLN A 706 0.50 -22.89 7.74
C GLN A 706 0.35 -24.31 7.19
N ARG A 707 1.21 -24.73 6.25
CA ARG A 707 1.13 -26.05 5.60
C ARG A 707 1.76 -27.19 6.39
N PHE A 708 2.56 -26.89 7.40
CA PHE A 708 3.22 -27.91 8.20
C PHE A 708 2.36 -28.39 9.36
N GLY A 709 2.40 -29.71 9.59
CA GLY A 709 1.68 -30.37 10.67
C GLY A 709 2.25 -30.07 12.06
N VAL A 710 1.46 -30.32 13.10
CA VAL A 710 1.82 -30.03 14.51
C VAL A 710 3.14 -30.70 14.92
N VAL A 711 3.33 -31.97 14.55
CA VAL A 711 4.56 -32.74 14.86
C VAL A 711 5.81 -32.15 14.19
N GLN A 712 5.67 -31.60 12.99
CA GLN A 712 6.78 -30.95 12.29
C GLN A 712 7.14 -29.63 12.98
N LYS A 713 6.10 -28.86 13.35
CA LYS A 713 6.22 -27.60 14.10
C LYS A 713 6.94 -27.79 15.44
N GLU A 714 6.60 -28.83 16.19
CA GLU A 714 7.28 -29.14 17.45
C GLU A 714 8.75 -29.52 17.25
N LYS A 715 9.08 -30.24 16.16
CA LYS A 715 10.46 -30.65 15.88
C LYS A 715 11.39 -29.48 15.60
N TRP A 716 11.06 -28.56 14.71
CA TRP A 716 11.95 -27.42 14.48
C TRP A 716 11.93 -26.42 15.64
N LYS A 717 10.82 -26.33 16.41
CA LYS A 717 10.80 -25.54 17.65
C LYS A 717 11.74 -26.09 18.72
N SER A 718 12.00 -27.40 18.69
CA SER A 718 13.04 -28.00 19.54
C SER A 718 14.47 -27.66 19.09
N TRP A 719 14.67 -27.34 17.80
CA TRP A 719 15.94 -26.88 17.25
C TRP A 719 16.15 -25.37 17.44
N SER A 720 15.07 -24.60 17.50
CA SER A 720 15.06 -23.13 17.55
C SER A 720 15.51 -22.52 18.89
N ALA A 721 15.96 -23.30 19.87
CA ALA A 721 16.28 -22.81 21.21
C ALA A 721 17.63 -22.05 21.29
N GLY A 722 18.08 -21.43 20.20
CA GLY A 722 19.36 -20.73 20.10
C GLY A 722 19.78 -20.35 18.67
N ILE A 723 18.89 -20.51 17.68
CA ILE A 723 19.10 -20.10 16.29
C ILE A 723 18.01 -19.12 15.89
N ASP A 724 18.30 -18.31 14.89
CA ASP A 724 17.34 -17.36 14.34
C ASP A 724 16.33 -18.08 13.44
N VAL A 725 15.05 -17.69 13.55
CA VAL A 725 13.94 -18.25 12.79
C VAL A 725 13.20 -17.16 12.04
N LEU A 726 13.09 -17.30 10.73
CA LEU A 726 12.32 -16.42 9.86
C LEU A 726 11.19 -17.21 9.20
N ASN A 727 9.95 -16.89 9.53
CA ASN A 727 8.78 -17.51 8.91
C ASN A 727 8.19 -16.61 7.84
N LEU A 728 7.85 -17.19 6.69
CA LEU A 728 7.23 -16.49 5.56
C LEU A 728 5.78 -16.96 5.42
N SER A 729 4.85 -16.02 5.21
CA SER A 729 3.45 -16.36 4.91
C SER A 729 2.80 -15.38 3.94
N ALA A 730 1.92 -15.89 3.08
CA ALA A 730 1.04 -15.07 2.24
C ALA A 730 -0.14 -14.46 3.00
N THR A 731 -0.69 -15.21 3.94
CA THR A 731 -1.82 -14.77 4.77
C THR A 731 -1.46 -15.05 6.23
N PRO A 732 -1.39 -14.04 7.11
CA PRO A 732 -1.11 -14.30 8.50
C PRO A 732 -2.23 -15.17 9.08
N ILE A 733 -1.87 -16.29 9.71
CA ILE A 733 -2.84 -17.11 10.43
C ILE A 733 -3.40 -16.23 11.55
N PRO A 734 -4.72 -16.11 11.76
CA PRO A 734 -5.27 -15.16 12.73
C PRO A 734 -4.71 -15.31 14.16
N ARG A 735 -4.33 -16.52 14.57
CA ARG A 735 -3.64 -16.80 15.83
C ARG A 735 -2.24 -16.17 15.87
N THR A 736 -1.50 -16.29 14.78
CA THR A 736 -0.14 -15.73 14.64
C THR A 736 -0.19 -14.22 14.49
N LEU A 737 -1.16 -13.69 13.73
CA LEU A 737 -1.45 -12.27 13.63
C LEU A 737 -1.67 -11.66 15.02
N HIS A 738 -2.49 -12.31 15.82
CA HIS A 738 -2.80 -11.86 17.17
C HIS A 738 -1.60 -11.95 18.13
N MET A 739 -0.79 -13.01 18.08
CA MET A 739 0.47 -13.09 18.84
C MET A 739 1.45 -11.98 18.46
N SER A 740 1.41 -11.53 17.20
CA SER A 740 2.20 -10.40 16.74
C SER A 740 1.65 -9.04 17.18
N LEU A 741 0.33 -8.86 17.15
CA LEU A 741 -0.33 -7.63 17.65
C LEU A 741 -0.13 -7.44 19.15
N THR A 742 -0.10 -8.53 19.93
CA THR A 742 0.22 -8.49 21.38
C THR A 742 1.71 -8.32 21.68
N GLY A 743 2.57 -8.17 20.66
CA GLY A 743 4.01 -7.95 20.81
C GLY A 743 4.80 -9.19 21.28
N VAL A 744 4.20 -10.38 21.24
CA VAL A 744 4.85 -11.66 21.63
C VAL A 744 5.72 -12.21 20.49
N ARG A 745 5.39 -11.86 19.24
CA ARG A 745 6.13 -12.27 18.05
C ARG A 745 6.34 -11.09 17.10
N ASP A 746 7.59 -10.76 16.80
CA ASP A 746 7.89 -9.68 15.85
C ASP A 746 7.31 -10.01 14.47
N MET A 747 6.56 -9.08 13.89
CA MET A 747 5.94 -9.22 12.57
C MET A 747 6.25 -8.02 11.71
N VAL A 748 6.52 -8.33 10.45
CA VAL A 748 6.82 -7.35 9.43
C VAL A 748 5.90 -7.64 8.24
N THR A 749 5.30 -6.59 7.69
CA THR A 749 4.34 -6.69 6.58
C THR A 749 4.88 -6.00 5.33
N ILE A 750 4.72 -6.66 4.18
CA ILE A 750 4.94 -6.08 2.85
C ILE A 750 3.57 -5.94 2.19
N THR A 751 3.12 -4.71 1.99
CA THR A 751 1.80 -4.37 1.43
C THR A 751 1.88 -3.77 0.03
N THR A 752 3.03 -3.22 -0.34
CA THR A 752 3.24 -2.59 -1.65
C THR A 752 3.69 -3.64 -2.68
N PRO A 753 2.97 -3.81 -3.81
CA PRO A 753 3.41 -4.68 -4.90
C PRO A 753 4.61 -4.11 -5.67
N PRO A 754 5.44 -4.96 -6.32
CA PRO A 754 6.46 -4.50 -7.28
C PRO A 754 5.85 -3.84 -8.53
N SER A 755 6.59 -2.93 -9.18
CA SER A 755 6.13 -2.06 -10.28
C SER A 755 5.59 -2.79 -11.53
N ASN A 756 6.03 -4.02 -11.81
CA ASN A 756 5.69 -4.76 -13.04
C ASN A 756 4.50 -5.72 -12.86
N ARG A 757 3.71 -5.59 -11.78
CA ARG A 757 2.60 -6.50 -11.51
C ARG A 757 1.25 -5.85 -11.68
N HIS A 758 0.49 -6.33 -12.66
CA HIS A 758 -0.90 -5.94 -12.84
C HIS A 758 -1.82 -6.66 -11.84
N ALA A 759 -2.85 -5.96 -11.38
CA ALA A 759 -3.91 -6.56 -10.58
C ALA A 759 -4.65 -7.64 -11.40
N ILE A 760 -5.07 -8.71 -10.71
CA ILE A 760 -5.73 -9.86 -11.33
C ILE A 760 -7.19 -9.50 -11.55
N GLN A 761 -7.62 -9.45 -12.82
CA GLN A 761 -9.02 -9.22 -13.15
C GLN A 761 -9.86 -10.38 -12.65
N THR A 762 -10.81 -10.09 -11.76
CA THR A 762 -11.61 -11.10 -11.07
C THR A 762 -13.06 -11.01 -11.53
N TYR A 763 -13.61 -12.12 -12.00
CA TYR A 763 -14.98 -12.25 -12.47
C TYR A 763 -15.72 -13.26 -11.60
N VAL A 764 -16.94 -12.94 -11.18
CA VAL A 764 -17.84 -13.85 -10.45
C VAL A 764 -19.10 -14.00 -11.29
N THR A 765 -19.40 -15.20 -11.77
CA THR A 765 -20.53 -15.43 -12.69
C THR A 765 -21.06 -16.87 -12.62
N GLU A 766 -22.18 -17.14 -13.27
CA GLU A 766 -22.67 -18.50 -13.46
C GLU A 766 -21.74 -19.29 -14.39
N TYR A 767 -21.62 -20.60 -14.15
CA TYR A 767 -20.86 -21.48 -15.04
C TYR A 767 -21.51 -21.55 -16.43
N ASP A 768 -20.71 -21.21 -17.45
CA ASP A 768 -21.07 -21.29 -18.86
C ASP A 768 -19.90 -21.85 -19.69
N ASP A 769 -20.19 -22.80 -20.57
CA ASP A 769 -19.18 -23.49 -21.37
C ASP A 769 -18.53 -22.58 -22.41
N GLY A 770 -19.28 -21.60 -22.93
CA GLY A 770 -18.76 -20.61 -23.87
C GLY A 770 -17.68 -19.75 -23.21
N ILE A 771 -17.97 -19.23 -22.01
CA ILE A 771 -17.01 -18.44 -21.22
C ILE A 771 -15.74 -19.23 -20.92
N VAL A 772 -15.87 -20.49 -20.49
CA VAL A 772 -14.74 -21.37 -20.17
C VAL A 772 -13.88 -21.64 -21.41
N LYS A 773 -14.53 -21.96 -22.53
CA LYS A 773 -13.85 -22.23 -23.80
C LYS A 773 -13.06 -21.00 -24.27
N ASP A 774 -13.69 -19.84 -24.28
CA ASP A 774 -13.08 -18.60 -24.73
C ASP A 774 -11.91 -18.18 -23.83
N ALA A 775 -12.05 -18.34 -22.51
CA ALA A 775 -10.97 -18.06 -21.56
C ALA A 775 -9.74 -18.96 -21.78
N ILE A 776 -9.94 -20.26 -22.06
CA ILE A 776 -8.85 -21.20 -22.34
C ILE A 776 -8.18 -20.91 -23.69
N LEU A 777 -8.97 -20.69 -24.73
CA LEU A 777 -8.45 -20.40 -26.07
C LEU A 777 -7.63 -19.11 -26.08
N ARG A 778 -8.14 -18.05 -25.46
CA ARG A 778 -7.45 -16.77 -25.32
C ARG A 778 -6.10 -16.92 -24.62
N GLU A 779 -6.02 -17.76 -23.58
CA GLU A 779 -4.76 -18.00 -22.87
C GLU A 779 -3.74 -18.73 -23.75
N LYS A 780 -4.20 -19.70 -24.54
CA LYS A 780 -3.35 -20.48 -25.43
C LYS A 780 -2.82 -19.66 -26.60
N GLU A 781 -3.64 -18.81 -27.21
CA GLU A 781 -3.24 -17.91 -28.30
C GLU A 781 -2.06 -16.99 -27.91
N ARG A 782 -2.01 -16.59 -26.63
CA ARG A 782 -0.88 -15.80 -26.08
C ARG A 782 0.27 -16.64 -25.52
N GLY A 783 0.28 -17.96 -25.75
CA GLY A 783 1.30 -18.89 -25.28
C GLY A 783 1.36 -19.05 -23.76
N GLY A 784 0.23 -18.88 -23.07
CA GLY A 784 0.09 -19.08 -21.63
C GLY A 784 -0.58 -20.40 -21.27
N GLN A 785 -0.74 -20.64 -19.97
CA GLN A 785 -1.35 -21.85 -19.42
C GLN A 785 -2.51 -21.52 -18.46
N VAL A 786 -3.42 -22.46 -18.26
CA VAL A 786 -4.65 -22.28 -17.48
C VAL A 786 -4.71 -23.23 -16.29
N PHE A 787 -5.09 -22.72 -15.12
CA PHE A 787 -5.56 -23.54 -14.00
C PHE A 787 -7.08 -23.70 -14.05
N PHE A 788 -7.56 -24.94 -14.09
CA PHE A 788 -8.99 -25.25 -13.93
C PHE A 788 -9.21 -25.98 -12.60
N VAL A 789 -9.84 -25.31 -11.64
CA VAL A 789 -10.05 -25.82 -10.29
C VAL A 789 -11.42 -26.50 -10.18
N TYR A 790 -11.39 -27.80 -9.97
CA TYR A 790 -12.57 -28.65 -9.76
C TYR A 790 -12.37 -29.53 -8.52
N ASN A 791 -13.01 -29.15 -7.40
CA ASN A 791 -12.78 -29.77 -6.10
C ASN A 791 -13.63 -31.04 -5.85
N ARG A 792 -13.67 -31.97 -6.81
CA ARG A 792 -14.33 -33.29 -6.66
C ARG A 792 -13.53 -34.38 -7.36
N ILE A 793 -12.82 -35.19 -6.57
CA ILE A 793 -11.91 -36.23 -7.09
C ILE A 793 -12.69 -37.33 -7.83
N GLU A 794 -13.87 -37.72 -7.33
CA GLU A 794 -14.66 -38.82 -7.91
C GLU A 794 -15.12 -38.53 -9.35
N THR A 795 -15.40 -37.27 -9.66
CA THR A 795 -15.95 -36.84 -10.96
C THR A 795 -14.95 -36.01 -11.78
N ILE A 796 -13.68 -35.90 -11.34
CA ILE A 796 -12.68 -35.10 -12.05
C ILE A 796 -12.37 -35.65 -13.45
N GLY A 797 -12.43 -36.98 -13.63
CA GLY A 797 -12.27 -37.62 -14.93
C GLY A 797 -13.40 -37.21 -15.89
N ALA A 798 -14.65 -37.25 -15.44
CA ALA A 798 -15.79 -36.80 -16.23
C ALA A 798 -15.71 -35.31 -16.59
N MET A 799 -15.20 -34.46 -15.69
CA MET A 799 -14.93 -33.05 -16.00
C MET A 799 -13.81 -32.91 -17.05
N ALA A 800 -12.77 -33.75 -17.01
CA ALA A 800 -11.73 -33.74 -18.04
C ALA A 800 -12.30 -34.10 -19.42
N ASP A 801 -13.17 -35.11 -19.49
CA ASP A 801 -13.81 -35.53 -20.74
C ASP A 801 -14.79 -34.46 -21.24
N HIS A 802 -15.50 -33.79 -20.33
CA HIS A 802 -16.33 -32.64 -20.66
C HIS A 802 -15.52 -31.49 -21.24
N LEU A 803 -14.40 -31.11 -20.61
CA LEU A 803 -13.49 -30.08 -21.13
C LEU A 803 -12.94 -30.45 -22.51
N LYS A 804 -12.57 -31.72 -22.74
CA LYS A 804 -12.16 -32.19 -24.07
C LYS A 804 -13.26 -32.09 -25.12
N SER A 805 -14.53 -32.19 -24.74
CA SER A 805 -15.65 -32.10 -25.69
C SER A 805 -15.93 -30.67 -26.16
N ILE A 806 -15.63 -29.66 -25.33
CA ILE A 806 -15.86 -28.25 -25.66
C ILE A 806 -14.62 -27.56 -26.26
N LEU A 807 -13.43 -28.10 -25.99
CA LEU A 807 -12.14 -27.56 -26.44
C LEU A 807 -11.65 -28.24 -27.74
N PRO A 808 -10.86 -27.55 -28.58
CA PRO A 808 -10.23 -28.17 -29.75
C PRO A 808 -9.20 -29.26 -29.39
N GLU A 809 -8.95 -30.18 -30.32
CA GLU A 809 -8.09 -31.37 -30.11
C GLU A 809 -6.62 -31.04 -29.82
N ASP A 810 -6.17 -29.85 -30.19
CA ASP A 810 -4.79 -29.41 -30.00
C ASP A 810 -4.50 -28.93 -28.57
N ILE A 811 -5.51 -28.87 -27.68
CA ILE A 811 -5.35 -28.47 -26.28
C ILE A 811 -5.03 -29.67 -25.40
N THR A 812 -3.91 -29.58 -24.70
CA THR A 812 -3.43 -30.62 -23.80
C THR A 812 -3.88 -30.37 -22.35
N ILE A 813 -4.47 -31.40 -21.73
CA ILE A 813 -5.02 -31.31 -20.36
C ILE A 813 -4.28 -32.29 -19.44
N GLY A 814 -3.65 -31.76 -18.38
CA GLY A 814 -3.10 -32.54 -17.28
C GLY A 814 -4.06 -32.61 -16.10
N ILE A 815 -4.12 -33.75 -15.39
CA ILE A 815 -5.00 -33.94 -14.21
C ILE A 815 -4.16 -34.08 -12.94
N ALA A 816 -4.43 -33.27 -11.93
CA ALA A 816 -3.69 -33.27 -10.66
C ALA A 816 -4.62 -33.17 -9.42
N TYR A 817 -4.60 -34.17 -8.54
CA TYR A 817 -5.37 -34.17 -7.29
C TYR A 817 -4.63 -34.85 -6.12
N GLY A 818 -4.99 -34.51 -4.89
CA GLY A 818 -4.17 -34.85 -3.70
C GLY A 818 -4.10 -36.31 -3.29
N ARG A 819 -5.03 -37.16 -3.74
CA ARG A 819 -5.02 -38.61 -3.48
C ARG A 819 -4.16 -39.40 -4.47
N MET A 820 -3.56 -38.74 -5.48
CA MET A 820 -2.65 -39.39 -6.41
C MET A 820 -1.40 -39.91 -5.67
N GLU A 821 -0.75 -40.92 -6.24
CA GLU A 821 0.56 -41.33 -5.78
C GLU A 821 1.52 -40.14 -5.89
N GLY A 822 2.27 -39.84 -4.82
CA GLY A 822 3.08 -38.62 -4.76
C GLY A 822 4.06 -38.47 -5.93
N ARG A 823 4.62 -39.57 -6.45
CA ARG A 823 5.52 -39.56 -7.61
C ARG A 823 4.79 -39.19 -8.91
N GLN A 824 3.56 -39.65 -9.09
CA GLN A 824 2.74 -39.33 -10.26
C GLN A 824 2.28 -37.87 -10.23
N LEU A 825 1.83 -37.39 -9.07
CA LEU A 825 1.44 -36.00 -8.89
C LEU A 825 2.61 -35.06 -9.21
N GLU A 826 3.77 -35.28 -8.59
CA GLU A 826 4.94 -34.45 -8.81
C GLU A 826 5.38 -34.44 -10.29
N LYS A 827 5.28 -35.58 -11.00
CA LYS A 827 5.57 -35.65 -12.44
C LYS A 827 4.62 -34.77 -13.26
N VAL A 828 3.30 -34.87 -13.04
CA VAL A 828 2.32 -34.04 -13.76
C VAL A 828 2.55 -32.56 -13.48
N MET A 829 2.88 -32.21 -12.24
CA MET A 829 3.20 -30.82 -11.88
C MET A 829 4.47 -30.31 -12.58
N MET A 830 5.51 -31.14 -12.70
CA MET A 830 6.73 -30.78 -13.46
C MET A 830 6.46 -30.69 -14.96
N ASP A 831 5.70 -31.62 -15.53
CA ASP A 831 5.29 -31.57 -16.94
C ASP A 831 4.50 -30.29 -17.24
N PHE A 832 3.63 -29.87 -16.33
CA PHE A 832 2.93 -28.57 -16.43
C PHE A 832 3.89 -27.39 -16.30
N TYR A 833 4.85 -27.44 -15.38
CA TYR A 833 5.88 -26.40 -15.23
C TYR A 833 6.72 -26.23 -16.51
N GLU A 834 7.08 -27.34 -17.16
CA GLU A 834 7.83 -27.38 -18.43
C GLU A 834 6.99 -27.00 -19.67
N GLY A 835 5.69 -26.71 -19.51
CA GLY A 835 4.83 -26.29 -20.61
C GLY A 835 4.29 -27.43 -21.48
N LYS A 836 4.31 -28.69 -20.99
CA LYS A 836 3.77 -29.85 -21.74
C LYS A 836 2.23 -29.94 -21.74
N TYR A 837 1.58 -29.23 -20.82
CA TYR A 837 0.13 -29.17 -20.70
C TYR A 837 -0.34 -27.72 -20.76
N ASP A 838 -1.33 -27.42 -21.60
CA ASP A 838 -1.96 -26.10 -21.70
C ASP A 838 -2.87 -25.82 -20.50
N VAL A 839 -3.63 -26.85 -20.08
CA VAL A 839 -4.60 -26.75 -18.98
C VAL A 839 -4.24 -27.75 -17.88
N LEU A 840 -4.15 -27.28 -16.64
CA LEU A 840 -4.08 -28.13 -15.45
C LEU A 840 -5.44 -28.21 -14.76
N LEU A 841 -6.14 -29.33 -14.96
CA LEU A 841 -7.35 -29.67 -14.23
C LEU A 841 -6.97 -30.20 -12.84
N CYS A 842 -7.29 -29.44 -11.80
CA CYS A 842 -6.80 -29.73 -10.47
C CYS A 842 -7.83 -29.49 -9.35
N THR A 843 -7.60 -30.09 -8.18
CA THR A 843 -8.32 -29.73 -6.96
C THR A 843 -7.70 -28.47 -6.33
N THR A 844 -8.04 -28.14 -5.09
CA THR A 844 -7.40 -27.05 -4.31
C THR A 844 -5.91 -27.27 -4.01
N LEU A 845 -5.25 -28.21 -4.69
CA LEU A 845 -3.86 -28.56 -4.44
C LEU A 845 -2.89 -27.48 -4.93
N ILE A 846 -3.31 -26.65 -5.89
CA ILE A 846 -2.57 -25.44 -6.32
C ILE A 846 -2.37 -24.42 -5.19
N GLU A 847 -3.17 -24.50 -4.12
CA GLU A 847 -3.00 -23.71 -2.90
C GLU A 847 -1.61 -23.98 -2.25
N ASN A 848 -1.00 -25.14 -2.52
CA ASN A 848 0.24 -25.65 -1.91
C ASN A 848 1.54 -25.22 -2.62
N GLY A 849 1.55 -24.07 -3.28
CA GLY A 849 2.82 -23.44 -3.67
C GLY A 849 3.34 -23.84 -5.05
N LEU A 850 2.47 -24.03 -6.05
CA LEU A 850 2.94 -23.91 -7.43
C LEU A 850 3.00 -22.44 -7.84
N ASP A 851 4.18 -22.03 -8.28
CA ASP A 851 4.42 -20.77 -8.93
C ASP A 851 4.69 -21.05 -10.40
N GLN A 852 3.70 -20.78 -11.26
CA GLN A 852 3.91 -20.88 -12.70
C GLN A 852 3.78 -19.49 -13.34
N PRO A 853 4.90 -18.86 -13.74
CA PRO A 853 4.89 -17.54 -14.37
C PRO A 853 4.05 -17.48 -15.65
N ASN A 854 3.97 -18.59 -16.38
CA ASN A 854 3.21 -18.68 -17.63
C ASN A 854 1.71 -18.95 -17.41
N ALA A 855 1.28 -19.27 -16.19
CA ALA A 855 -0.13 -19.49 -15.89
C ALA A 855 -0.79 -18.16 -15.49
N ASN A 856 -1.53 -17.57 -16.42
CA ASN A 856 -2.15 -16.25 -16.23
C ASN A 856 -3.68 -16.30 -16.21
N THR A 857 -4.30 -17.46 -16.44
CA THR A 857 -5.76 -17.62 -16.30
C THR A 857 -6.11 -18.71 -15.28
N MET A 858 -7.04 -18.39 -14.39
CA MET A 858 -7.60 -19.31 -13.40
C MET A 858 -9.11 -19.40 -13.56
N LEU A 859 -9.64 -20.62 -13.56
CA LEU A 859 -11.06 -20.92 -13.66
C LEU A 859 -11.45 -21.79 -12.45
N VAL A 860 -12.47 -21.40 -11.68
CA VAL A 860 -12.89 -22.11 -10.45
C VAL A 860 -14.37 -22.46 -10.53
N TYR A 861 -14.73 -23.74 -10.59
CA TYR A 861 -16.09 -24.18 -10.95
C TYR A 861 -17.18 -23.97 -9.87
N ASP A 862 -16.92 -24.30 -8.60
CA ASP A 862 -17.88 -24.12 -7.48
C ASP A 862 -17.25 -23.20 -6.41
N ALA A 863 -16.98 -21.94 -6.77
CA ALA A 863 -16.34 -20.97 -5.87
C ALA A 863 -17.20 -20.67 -4.64
N ASP A 864 -18.52 -20.79 -4.75
CA ASP A 864 -19.51 -20.63 -3.67
C ASP A 864 -19.36 -21.65 -2.52
N ARG A 865 -18.57 -22.72 -2.70
CA ARG A 865 -18.29 -23.71 -1.66
C ARG A 865 -16.92 -23.56 -1.01
N MET A 866 -16.14 -22.55 -1.39
CA MET A 866 -14.74 -22.41 -0.98
C MET A 866 -14.55 -21.29 0.04
N GLY A 867 -13.67 -21.46 1.02
CA GLY A 867 -13.39 -20.41 2.01
C GLY A 867 -12.69 -19.17 1.40
N LEU A 868 -12.90 -17.98 1.97
CA LEU A 868 -12.39 -16.72 1.40
C LEU A 868 -10.86 -16.72 1.26
N SER A 869 -10.16 -17.14 2.32
CA SER A 869 -8.69 -17.28 2.26
C SER A 869 -8.21 -18.30 1.22
N GLN A 870 -8.97 -19.36 0.93
CA GLN A 870 -8.61 -20.32 -0.11
C GLN A 870 -8.75 -19.71 -1.50
N ILE A 871 -9.86 -19.02 -1.76
CA ILE A 871 -10.12 -18.31 -3.01
C ILE A 871 -9.02 -17.27 -3.25
N TYR A 872 -8.70 -16.47 -2.24
CA TYR A 872 -7.65 -15.45 -2.32
C TYR A 872 -6.26 -16.04 -2.58
N GLN A 873 -5.88 -17.11 -1.86
CA GLN A 873 -4.59 -17.77 -2.05
C GLN A 873 -4.46 -18.39 -3.45
N MET A 874 -5.52 -19.02 -3.96
CA MET A 874 -5.52 -19.57 -5.32
C MET A 874 -5.45 -18.45 -6.35
N ARG A 875 -6.25 -17.37 -6.21
CA ARG A 875 -6.18 -16.20 -7.08
C ARG A 875 -4.75 -15.69 -7.20
N GLY A 876 -4.05 -15.52 -6.08
CA GLY A 876 -2.66 -15.08 -6.04
C GLY A 876 -1.64 -16.03 -6.70
N ARG A 877 -2.04 -17.21 -7.18
CA ARG A 877 -1.17 -18.13 -7.95
C ARG A 877 -1.06 -17.75 -9.43
N VAL A 878 -1.98 -16.97 -9.98
CA VAL A 878 -1.89 -16.40 -11.35
C VAL A 878 -1.44 -14.93 -11.32
N GLY A 879 -0.98 -14.39 -12.46
CA GLY A 879 -0.61 -12.96 -12.55
C GLY A 879 0.76 -12.66 -11.98
N ARG A 880 1.74 -13.48 -12.39
CA ARG A 880 3.15 -13.35 -12.00
C ARG A 880 4.05 -12.90 -13.14
N SER A 881 3.52 -12.81 -14.36
CA SER A 881 4.19 -12.22 -15.52
C SER A 881 3.75 -10.77 -15.71
N GLU A 882 4.38 -10.07 -16.67
CA GLU A 882 3.94 -8.74 -17.13
C GLU A 882 2.60 -8.79 -17.87
N LYS A 883 2.04 -9.98 -18.14
CA LYS A 883 0.74 -10.14 -18.80
C LYS A 883 -0.39 -10.01 -17.77
N ILE A 884 -1.49 -9.39 -18.20
CA ILE A 884 -2.71 -9.29 -17.41
C ILE A 884 -3.25 -10.71 -17.14
N ALA A 885 -3.47 -11.01 -15.85
CA ALA A 885 -4.07 -12.26 -15.42
C ALA A 885 -5.57 -12.11 -15.14
N ARG A 886 -6.30 -13.21 -15.37
CA ARG A 886 -7.75 -13.28 -15.22
C ARG A 886 -8.13 -14.45 -14.32
N ALA A 887 -9.03 -14.23 -13.38
CA ALA A 887 -9.56 -15.25 -12.48
C ALA A 887 -11.09 -15.27 -12.58
N TRP A 888 -11.65 -16.41 -12.93
CA TRP A 888 -13.09 -16.63 -13.04
C TRP A 888 -13.57 -17.54 -11.92
N PHE A 889 -14.49 -17.04 -11.11
CA PHE A 889 -15.13 -17.74 -10.01
C PHE A 889 -16.57 -18.06 -10.39
N PHE A 890 -16.81 -19.32 -10.75
CA PHE A 890 -18.10 -19.80 -11.16
C PHE A 890 -18.93 -20.30 -9.97
N TYR A 891 -20.23 -20.14 -10.09
CA TYR A 891 -21.23 -20.88 -9.32
C TYR A 891 -22.20 -21.55 -10.28
N ARG A 892 -22.95 -22.54 -9.78
CA ARG A 892 -23.84 -23.33 -10.64
C ARG A 892 -24.99 -22.50 -11.18
N LYS A 893 -25.31 -22.69 -12.46
CA LYS A 893 -26.44 -22.06 -13.16
C LYS A 893 -27.76 -22.25 -12.42
N GLY A 894 -28.48 -21.16 -12.17
CA GLY A 894 -29.79 -21.16 -11.49
C GLY A 894 -29.73 -21.46 -9.99
N LYS A 895 -28.56 -21.42 -9.36
CA LYS A 895 -28.40 -21.63 -7.92
C LYS A 895 -28.61 -20.33 -7.14
N VAL A 896 -29.51 -20.34 -6.17
CA VAL A 896 -29.62 -19.26 -5.17
C VAL A 896 -28.46 -19.37 -4.18
N LEU A 897 -27.66 -18.31 -4.07
CA LEU A 897 -26.54 -18.23 -3.13
C LEU A 897 -27.05 -17.95 -1.70
N SER A 898 -26.30 -18.40 -0.69
CA SER A 898 -26.53 -17.94 0.68
C SER A 898 -25.93 -16.55 0.87
N GLU A 899 -26.49 -15.75 1.77
CA GLU A 899 -25.99 -14.40 2.10
C GLU A 899 -24.48 -14.40 2.44
N VAL A 900 -24.01 -15.45 3.12
CA VAL A 900 -22.58 -15.62 3.46
C VAL A 900 -21.73 -15.88 2.21
N ALA A 901 -22.23 -16.70 1.27
CA ALA A 901 -21.51 -17.01 0.04
C ALA A 901 -21.47 -15.81 -0.91
N GLU A 902 -22.56 -15.05 -0.98
CA GLU A 902 -22.67 -13.80 -1.73
C GLU A 902 -21.70 -12.75 -1.19
N LYS A 903 -21.80 -12.40 0.11
CA LYS A 903 -20.85 -11.47 0.77
C LYS A 903 -19.40 -11.87 0.54
N ARG A 904 -19.08 -13.16 0.59
CA ARG A 904 -17.71 -13.66 0.35
C ARG A 904 -17.26 -13.51 -1.10
N LEU A 905 -18.16 -13.76 -2.07
CA LEU A 905 -17.87 -13.61 -3.49
C LEU A 905 -17.80 -12.13 -3.91
N ASP A 906 -18.62 -11.27 -3.31
CA ASP A 906 -18.51 -9.82 -3.47
C ASP A 906 -17.21 -9.30 -2.88
N THR A 907 -16.83 -9.77 -1.70
CA THR A 907 -15.56 -9.44 -1.05
C THR A 907 -14.35 -9.76 -1.95
N ILE A 908 -14.34 -10.91 -2.65
CA ILE A 908 -13.23 -11.24 -3.57
C ILE A 908 -13.23 -10.36 -4.83
N ARG A 909 -14.41 -9.90 -5.28
CA ARG A 909 -14.59 -8.97 -6.39
C ARG A 909 -14.14 -7.55 -6.02
N GLU A 910 -14.40 -7.11 -4.80
CA GLU A 910 -13.98 -5.81 -4.27
C GLU A 910 -12.47 -5.75 -4.02
N PHE A 911 -11.88 -6.76 -3.37
CA PHE A 911 -10.44 -6.81 -3.08
C PHE A 911 -9.59 -7.23 -4.28
N THR A 912 -9.73 -6.56 -5.42
CA THR A 912 -8.92 -6.81 -6.63
C THR A 912 -7.50 -6.24 -6.54
N GLU A 913 -7.24 -5.35 -5.59
CA GLU A 913 -5.93 -4.76 -5.36
C GLU A 913 -4.93 -5.73 -4.72
N LEU A 914 -3.71 -5.72 -5.25
CA LEU A 914 -2.55 -6.38 -4.67
C LEU A 914 -2.23 -5.71 -3.32
N GLY A 915 -2.08 -6.50 -2.24
CA GLY A 915 -1.82 -5.98 -0.87
C GLY A 915 -3.00 -6.18 0.08
N SER A 916 -4.14 -6.63 -0.45
CA SER A 916 -5.37 -6.90 0.31
C SER A 916 -5.30 -8.13 1.22
N GLY A 917 -4.24 -8.94 1.19
CA GLY A 917 -4.20 -10.22 1.91
C GLY A 917 -4.36 -10.09 3.43
N PHE A 918 -3.92 -8.97 4.00
CA PHE A 918 -4.17 -8.62 5.39
C PHE A 918 -5.66 -8.31 5.64
N LYS A 919 -6.27 -7.44 4.82
CA LYS A 919 -7.70 -7.10 4.88
C LYS A 919 -8.58 -8.34 4.72
N VAL A 920 -8.20 -9.23 3.80
CA VAL A 920 -8.89 -10.49 3.54
C VAL A 920 -8.77 -11.46 4.70
N ALA A 921 -7.61 -11.56 5.36
CA ALA A 921 -7.44 -12.39 6.55
C ALA A 921 -8.28 -11.89 7.74
N MET A 922 -8.41 -10.56 7.90
CA MET A 922 -9.28 -9.94 8.89
C MET A 922 -10.75 -10.22 8.60
N ARG A 923 -11.19 -10.07 7.35
CA ARG A 923 -12.56 -10.36 6.94
C ARG A 923 -12.90 -11.86 7.00
N ASP A 924 -11.95 -12.74 6.67
CA ASP A 924 -12.10 -14.20 6.83
C ASP A 924 -12.24 -14.59 8.31
N LEU A 925 -11.56 -13.88 9.22
CA LEU A 925 -11.73 -14.04 10.67
C LEU A 925 -13.12 -13.58 11.14
N GLU A 926 -13.63 -12.46 10.61
CA GLU A 926 -14.99 -11.98 10.89
C GLU A 926 -16.06 -12.95 10.38
N ILE A 927 -15.88 -13.47 9.16
CA ILE A 927 -16.84 -14.37 8.49
C ILE A 927 -16.87 -15.75 9.14
N ARG A 928 -15.70 -16.32 9.51
CA ARG A 928 -15.62 -17.68 10.11
C ARG A 928 -15.79 -17.71 11.63
N GLY A 929 -15.69 -16.55 12.29
CA GLY A 929 -15.64 -16.45 13.74
C GLY A 929 -14.33 -16.97 14.34
N ALA A 930 -13.96 -16.47 15.53
CA ALA A 930 -12.69 -16.77 16.20
C ALA A 930 -12.55 -18.21 16.75
N GLY A 931 -13.56 -19.05 16.53
CA GLY A 931 -13.80 -20.27 17.29
C GLY A 931 -12.76 -21.38 17.16
N ASN A 932 -12.08 -21.50 16.02
CA ASN A 932 -11.10 -22.57 15.78
C ASN A 932 -9.65 -22.19 16.16
N LEU A 933 -9.41 -20.97 16.64
CA LEU A 933 -8.06 -20.39 16.66
C LEU A 933 -7.31 -20.56 17.99
N LEU A 934 -8.03 -20.68 19.12
CA LEU A 934 -7.42 -20.64 20.46
C LEU A 934 -7.67 -21.92 21.30
N GLY A 935 -8.12 -23.00 20.66
CA GLY A 935 -8.43 -24.27 21.33
C GLY A 935 -9.82 -24.29 21.98
N SER A 936 -10.33 -25.49 22.24
CA SER A 936 -11.72 -25.71 22.70
C SER A 936 -12.07 -25.00 24.01
N ALA A 937 -11.09 -24.80 24.91
CA ALA A 937 -11.31 -24.09 26.17
C ALA A 937 -11.49 -22.57 26.01
N GLN A 938 -10.82 -21.96 25.01
CA GLN A 938 -10.91 -20.51 24.77
C GLN A 938 -12.13 -20.14 23.93
N HIS A 939 -12.59 -21.05 23.07
CA HIS A 939 -13.81 -20.92 22.27
C HIS A 939 -15.01 -20.49 23.13
N GLY A 940 -15.23 -21.16 24.26
CA GLY A 940 -16.34 -20.83 25.16
C GLY A 940 -16.24 -19.46 25.83
N ASN A 941 -15.02 -18.94 26.03
CA ASN A 941 -14.84 -17.59 26.58
C ASN A 941 -15.17 -16.54 25.52
N ILE A 942 -14.66 -16.70 24.29
CA ILE A 942 -14.90 -15.75 23.19
C ILE A 942 -16.39 -15.67 22.84
N ALA A 943 -17.07 -16.81 22.76
CA ALA A 943 -18.51 -16.84 22.54
C ALA A 943 -19.28 -16.08 23.64
N SER A 944 -18.78 -16.08 24.88
CA SER A 944 -19.45 -15.45 26.02
C SER A 944 -19.21 -13.95 26.17
N ILE A 945 -18.02 -13.44 25.82
CA ILE A 945 -17.65 -12.02 26.03
C ILE A 945 -17.43 -11.24 24.73
N GLY A 946 -17.37 -11.89 23.58
CA GLY A 946 -17.04 -11.29 22.29
C GLY A 946 -15.54 -11.25 22.02
N PHE A 947 -15.16 -11.37 20.74
CA PHE A 947 -13.75 -11.43 20.33
C PHE A 947 -12.96 -10.15 20.61
N ALA A 948 -13.50 -8.97 20.27
CA ALA A 948 -12.83 -7.69 20.49
C ALA A 948 -12.50 -7.46 21.98
N THR A 949 -13.49 -7.67 22.85
CA THR A 949 -13.33 -7.53 24.30
C THR A 949 -12.31 -8.54 24.86
N TYR A 950 -12.31 -9.77 24.35
CA TYR A 950 -11.31 -10.77 24.72
C TYR A 950 -9.88 -10.32 24.39
N CYS A 951 -9.65 -9.77 23.19
CA CYS A 951 -8.34 -9.25 22.77
C CYS A 951 -7.88 -8.09 23.64
N SER A 952 -8.75 -7.09 23.88
CA SER A 952 -8.42 -5.95 24.75
C SER A 952 -8.04 -6.38 26.17
N MET A 953 -8.77 -7.35 26.74
CA MET A 953 -8.47 -7.90 28.05
C MET A 953 -7.13 -8.65 28.10
N LEU A 954 -6.73 -9.31 27.01
CA LEU A 954 -5.44 -9.99 26.93
C LEU A 954 -4.27 -9.00 26.79
N GLU A 955 -4.40 -7.99 25.94
CA GLU A 955 -3.39 -6.92 25.80
C GLU A 955 -3.11 -6.26 27.15
N GLU A 956 -4.16 -5.87 27.88
CA GLU A 956 -4.04 -5.28 29.22
C GLU A 956 -3.36 -6.23 30.21
N ALA A 957 -3.70 -7.52 30.16
CA ALA A 957 -3.07 -8.53 31.03
C ALA A 957 -1.57 -8.69 30.72
N VAL A 958 -1.20 -8.76 29.43
CA VAL A 958 0.21 -8.88 29.00
C VAL A 958 1.02 -7.65 29.38
N GLU A 959 0.50 -6.44 29.11
CA GLU A 959 1.21 -5.19 29.41
C GLU A 959 1.40 -4.99 30.91
N ARG A 960 0.36 -5.29 31.71
CA ARG A 960 0.45 -5.26 33.18
C ARG A 960 1.50 -6.24 33.71
N LEU A 961 1.46 -7.50 33.26
CA LEU A 961 2.43 -8.52 33.69
C LEU A 961 3.86 -8.19 33.25
N ARG A 962 4.02 -7.60 32.06
CA ARG A 962 5.32 -7.12 31.55
C ARG A 962 5.86 -5.97 32.40
N ALA A 963 5.04 -4.96 32.72
CA ALA A 963 5.44 -3.84 33.56
C ALA A 963 5.87 -4.30 34.98
N ILE A 964 5.11 -5.21 35.59
CA ILE A 964 5.45 -5.81 36.89
C ILE A 964 6.82 -6.50 36.84
N ARG A 965 7.06 -7.27 35.79
CA ARG A 965 8.29 -8.05 35.60
C ARG A 965 9.51 -7.18 35.29
N GLU A 966 9.35 -6.14 34.50
CA GLU A 966 10.43 -5.22 34.10
C GLU A 966 10.68 -4.09 35.13
N HIS A 967 9.99 -4.13 36.28
CA HIS A 967 9.99 -3.06 37.29
C HIS A 967 9.66 -1.67 36.73
N ARG A 968 8.82 -1.63 35.69
CA ARG A 968 8.33 -0.39 35.08
C ARG A 968 7.00 0.01 35.74
N PRO A 969 6.70 1.30 35.88
CA PRO A 969 5.39 1.73 36.36
C PRO A 969 4.32 1.23 35.39
N VAL A 970 3.28 0.58 35.92
CA VAL A 970 2.13 0.17 35.10
C VAL A 970 1.52 1.42 34.48
N PRO A 971 1.36 1.50 33.15
CA PRO A 971 0.74 2.64 32.50
C PRO A 971 -0.64 2.89 33.11
N LYS A 972 -0.84 4.07 33.71
CA LYS A 972 -2.14 4.45 34.26
C LYS A 972 -3.01 4.99 33.12
N LYS A 973 -4.14 4.34 32.85
CA LYS A 973 -5.17 4.91 31.95
C LYS A 973 -5.81 6.12 32.62
N LEU A 974 -5.93 7.22 31.87
CA LEU A 974 -6.71 8.39 32.27
C LEU A 974 -8.19 7.99 32.49
N PRO A 975 -8.91 8.65 33.40
CA PRO A 975 -10.30 8.29 33.69
C PRO A 975 -11.25 8.57 32.51
N ASN A 976 -12.34 7.82 32.43
CA ASN A 976 -13.45 8.12 31.52
C ASN A 976 -14.25 9.30 32.07
N THR A 977 -13.94 10.51 31.60
CA THR A 977 -14.62 11.74 32.03
C THR A 977 -16.01 11.84 31.42
N THR A 978 -17.04 11.87 32.27
CA THR A 978 -18.45 12.08 31.85
C THR A 978 -18.86 13.53 32.12
N ILE A 979 -19.44 14.20 31.12
CA ILE A 979 -19.98 15.56 31.27
C ILE A 979 -21.48 15.54 31.01
N GLU A 980 -22.28 16.01 31.96
CA GLU A 980 -23.73 16.15 31.82
C GLU A 980 -24.14 17.61 32.08
N PHE A 981 -24.29 18.38 31.00
CA PHE A 981 -24.84 19.74 31.05
C PHE A 981 -26.27 19.79 30.51
N ARG A 982 -27.14 20.59 31.13
CA ARG A 982 -28.54 20.72 30.72
C ARG A 982 -28.69 21.61 29.48
N GLN A 983 -28.19 21.17 28.33
CA GLN A 983 -28.28 21.88 27.04
C GLN A 983 -28.48 20.91 25.87
N ASP A 984 -29.10 21.40 24.80
CA ASP A 984 -29.23 20.69 23.51
C ASP A 984 -27.87 20.63 22.81
N ALA A 985 -27.14 19.53 23.03
CA ALA A 985 -25.84 19.29 22.43
C ALA A 985 -25.83 17.93 21.74
N TYR A 986 -26.05 17.92 20.43
CA TYR A 986 -26.14 16.72 19.60
C TYR A 986 -25.92 17.08 18.12
N LEU A 987 -25.68 16.07 17.28
CA LEU A 987 -25.57 16.21 15.84
C LEU A 987 -26.96 16.04 15.24
N ASP A 988 -27.67 17.13 14.97
CA ASP A 988 -29.03 17.06 14.42
C ASP A 988 -29.04 16.64 12.94
N ALA A 989 -30.22 16.23 12.45
CA ALA A 989 -30.41 15.74 11.09
C ALA A 989 -30.21 16.83 10.01
N GLY A 990 -30.25 18.12 10.38
CA GLY A 990 -29.93 19.24 9.50
C GLY A 990 -28.42 19.37 9.25
N TYR A 991 -27.58 18.90 10.18
CA TYR A 991 -26.13 18.89 10.02
C TYR A 991 -25.62 17.57 9.42
N ILE A 992 -25.97 16.43 10.05
CA ILE A 992 -25.57 15.10 9.57
C ILE A 992 -26.81 14.19 9.51
N LYS A 993 -27.27 13.91 8.29
CA LYS A 993 -28.47 13.10 8.04
C LYS A 993 -28.21 11.59 8.14
N ASN A 994 -27.05 11.13 7.66
CA ASN A 994 -26.69 9.71 7.64
C ASN A 994 -26.26 9.25 9.05
N GLU A 995 -26.90 8.20 9.57
CA GLU A 995 -26.67 7.70 10.93
C GLU A 995 -25.28 7.06 11.11
N GLU A 996 -24.70 6.45 10.08
CA GLU A 996 -23.38 5.82 10.12
C GLU A 996 -22.28 6.89 10.25
N GLN A 997 -22.37 7.96 9.45
CA GLN A 997 -21.46 9.11 9.55
C GLN A 997 -21.59 9.80 10.91
N LYS A 998 -22.82 9.99 11.38
CA LYS A 998 -23.08 10.54 12.72
C LYS A 998 -22.42 9.68 13.80
N MET A 999 -22.53 8.36 13.70
CA MET A 999 -21.87 7.41 14.59
C MET A 999 -20.34 7.49 14.51
N GLU A 1000 -19.76 7.62 13.32
CA GLU A 1000 -18.32 7.79 13.09
C GLU A 1000 -17.81 9.02 13.86
N ILE A 1001 -18.45 10.18 13.67
CA ILE A 1001 -18.05 11.43 14.31
C ILE A 1001 -18.17 11.33 15.84
N TYR A 1002 -19.26 10.76 16.36
CA TYR A 1002 -19.40 10.54 17.80
C TYR A 1002 -18.29 9.66 18.38
N ARG A 1003 -17.89 8.58 17.70
CA ARG A 1003 -16.78 7.73 18.17
C ARG A 1003 -15.46 8.46 18.17
N ARG A 1004 -15.20 9.22 17.12
CA ARG A 1004 -13.96 9.99 17.00
C ARG A 1004 -13.90 11.05 18.07
N LEU A 1005 -14.98 11.82 18.25
CA LEU A 1005 -15.13 12.77 19.35
C LEU A 1005 -14.91 12.07 20.69
N ALA A 1006 -15.48 10.88 20.95
CA ALA A 1006 -15.29 10.15 22.19
C ALA A 1006 -13.86 9.63 22.41
N ALA A 1007 -13.15 9.28 21.32
CA ALA A 1007 -11.79 8.74 21.36
C ALA A 1007 -10.69 9.80 21.46
N VAL A 1008 -10.98 11.08 21.16
CA VAL A 1008 -9.97 12.14 21.21
C VAL A 1008 -9.50 12.40 22.66
N GLU A 1009 -8.18 12.40 22.85
CA GLU A 1009 -7.52 12.60 24.14
C GLU A 1009 -6.71 13.91 24.23
N ASP A 1010 -6.44 14.56 23.10
CA ASP A 1010 -5.62 15.77 23.00
C ASP A 1010 -6.40 16.93 22.37
N GLU A 1011 -6.08 18.16 22.79
CA GLU A 1011 -6.78 19.37 22.33
C GLU A 1011 -6.51 19.66 20.85
N LYS A 1012 -5.26 19.51 20.39
CA LYS A 1012 -4.91 19.71 18.98
C LYS A 1012 -5.62 18.68 18.11
N ALA A 1013 -5.64 17.42 18.55
CA ALA A 1013 -6.35 16.36 17.83
C ALA A 1013 -7.88 16.59 17.79
N LEU A 1014 -8.44 17.31 18.76
CA LEU A 1014 -9.86 17.68 18.77
C LEU A 1014 -10.13 18.83 17.79
N ASP A 1015 -9.30 19.86 17.80
CA ASP A 1015 -9.41 20.96 16.84
C ASP A 1015 -9.24 20.46 15.41
N ASP A 1016 -8.22 19.62 15.15
CA ASP A 1016 -8.02 18.97 13.84
C ASP A 1016 -9.23 18.12 13.41
N LEU A 1017 -9.97 17.53 14.37
CA LEU A 1017 -11.20 16.77 14.11
C LEU A 1017 -12.38 17.69 13.82
N ILE A 1018 -12.54 18.78 14.59
CA ILE A 1018 -13.61 19.75 14.37
C ILE A 1018 -13.44 20.41 13.01
N ASP A 1019 -12.23 20.84 12.67
CA ASP A 1019 -11.92 21.44 11.37
C ASP A 1019 -12.26 20.49 10.22
N GLU A 1020 -11.96 19.20 10.38
CA GLU A 1020 -12.36 18.17 9.41
C GLU A 1020 -13.88 18.00 9.32
N VAL A 1021 -14.59 17.95 10.45
CA VAL A 1021 -16.05 17.78 10.44
C VAL A 1021 -16.71 18.99 9.78
N VAL A 1022 -16.23 20.20 10.07
CA VAL A 1022 -16.69 21.42 9.43
C VAL A 1022 -16.37 21.41 7.94
N ASP A 1023 -15.18 20.98 7.54
CA ASP A 1023 -14.81 20.85 6.13
C ASP A 1023 -15.68 19.81 5.39
N ARG A 1024 -16.06 18.70 6.05
CA ARG A 1024 -16.87 17.59 5.50
C ARG A 1024 -18.37 17.88 5.39
N PHE A 1025 -18.93 18.64 6.33
CA PHE A 1025 -20.38 18.82 6.48
C PHE A 1025 -20.83 20.29 6.44
N GLY A 1026 -19.89 21.22 6.29
CA GLY A 1026 -20.14 22.66 6.28
C GLY A 1026 -20.33 23.26 7.67
N THR A 1027 -21.01 24.39 7.72
CA THR A 1027 -21.20 25.18 8.95
C THR A 1027 -22.03 24.40 9.99
N PRO A 1028 -21.52 24.23 11.22
CA PRO A 1028 -22.23 23.50 12.26
C PRO A 1028 -23.49 24.23 12.72
N THR A 1029 -24.54 23.46 12.99
CA THR A 1029 -25.74 23.95 13.64
C THR A 1029 -25.47 24.31 15.11
N VAL A 1030 -26.33 25.13 15.72
CA VAL A 1030 -26.18 25.53 17.13
C VAL A 1030 -26.07 24.33 18.11
N PRO A 1031 -26.82 23.22 17.94
CA PRO A 1031 -26.62 22.03 18.77
C PRO A 1031 -25.27 21.33 18.55
N ALA A 1032 -24.76 21.29 17.31
CA ALA A 1032 -23.48 20.70 16.98
C ALA A 1032 -22.30 21.52 17.54
N GLU A 1033 -22.37 22.86 17.46
CA GLU A 1033 -21.39 23.76 18.07
C GLU A 1033 -21.28 23.53 19.59
N LYS A 1034 -22.42 23.42 20.28
CA LYS A 1034 -22.46 23.10 21.72
C LYS A 1034 -21.81 21.76 22.02
N LEU A 1035 -22.02 20.73 21.20
CA LEU A 1035 -21.38 19.43 21.36
C LEU A 1035 -19.85 19.52 21.24
N PHE A 1036 -19.34 20.30 20.28
CA PHE A 1036 -17.90 20.53 20.13
C PHE A 1036 -17.31 21.26 21.34
N HIS A 1037 -18.00 22.29 21.86
CA HIS A 1037 -17.59 22.97 23.09
C HIS A 1037 -17.55 22.03 24.31
N ILE A 1038 -18.57 21.17 24.47
CA ILE A 1038 -18.57 20.15 25.54
C ILE A 1038 -17.39 19.19 25.39
N SER A 1039 -17.09 18.77 24.15
CA SER A 1039 -15.95 17.90 23.86
C SER A 1039 -14.61 18.55 24.24
N LYS A 1040 -14.44 19.86 24.00
CA LYS A 1040 -13.26 20.63 24.43
C LYS A 1040 -13.10 20.63 25.95
N ILE A 1041 -14.19 20.89 26.68
CA ILE A 1041 -14.19 20.86 28.15
C ILE A 1041 -13.84 19.44 28.65
N ARG A 1042 -14.38 18.39 28.00
CA ARG A 1042 -14.12 16.99 28.37
C ARG A 1042 -12.65 16.60 28.23
N VAL A 1043 -12.01 16.94 27.11
CA VAL A 1043 -10.58 16.64 26.88
C VAL A 1043 -9.72 17.30 27.95
N LYS A 1044 -9.98 18.57 28.24
CA LYS A 1044 -9.27 19.32 29.28
C LYS A 1044 -9.52 18.77 30.69
N ALA A 1045 -10.76 18.44 31.01
CA ALA A 1045 -11.14 17.85 32.30
C ALA A 1045 -10.48 16.47 32.52
N LYS A 1046 -10.38 15.65 31.46
CA LYS A 1046 -9.69 14.36 31.49
C LYS A 1046 -8.21 14.49 31.85
N GLN A 1047 -7.52 15.51 31.32
CA GLN A 1047 -6.12 15.80 31.65
C GLN A 1047 -5.92 16.25 33.10
N LEU A 1048 -6.97 16.73 33.76
CA LEU A 1048 -6.97 17.11 35.18
C LEU A 1048 -7.37 15.95 36.12
N GLY A 1049 -7.58 14.74 35.60
CA GLY A 1049 -8.03 13.58 36.38
C GLY A 1049 -9.50 13.66 36.83
N ILE A 1050 -10.30 14.53 36.21
CA ILE A 1050 -11.73 14.67 36.53
C ILE A 1050 -12.50 13.49 35.95
N GLY A 1051 -13.27 12.80 36.79
CA GLY A 1051 -14.10 11.65 36.38
C GLY A 1051 -15.51 12.05 35.96
N SER A 1052 -16.11 13.06 36.59
CA SER A 1052 -17.44 13.54 36.21
C SER A 1052 -17.66 15.02 36.47
N LEU A 1053 -18.43 15.65 35.58
CA LEU A 1053 -18.98 17.01 35.69
C LEU A 1053 -20.50 16.93 35.53
N LEU A 1054 -21.26 17.11 36.61
CA LEU A 1054 -22.71 16.93 36.64
C LEU A 1054 -23.44 18.24 36.96
N ASP A 1055 -24.58 18.46 36.31
CA ASP A 1055 -25.49 19.58 36.58
C ASP A 1055 -26.59 19.21 37.60
N GLU A 1056 -26.45 19.68 38.85
CA GLU A 1056 -27.43 19.51 39.94
C GLU A 1056 -28.49 20.64 39.99
N GLY A 1057 -28.79 21.30 38.86
CA GLY A 1057 -29.80 22.36 38.78
C GLY A 1057 -29.23 23.72 39.20
N ASN A 1058 -29.11 23.99 40.51
CA ASN A 1058 -28.59 25.27 41.02
C ASN A 1058 -27.06 25.27 41.21
N SER A 1059 -26.40 24.11 41.06
CA SER A 1059 -24.96 23.96 41.17
C SER A 1059 -24.41 22.89 40.23
N PHE A 1060 -23.13 22.95 39.89
CA PHE A 1060 -22.40 21.86 39.27
C PHE A 1060 -21.63 21.05 40.32
N LEU A 1061 -21.50 19.75 40.10
CA LEU A 1061 -20.71 18.85 40.91
C LEU A 1061 -19.57 18.28 40.06
N ILE A 1062 -18.34 18.60 40.43
CA ILE A 1062 -17.12 18.02 39.86
C ILE A 1062 -16.64 16.92 40.79
N THR A 1063 -16.36 15.75 40.24
CA THR A 1063 -15.77 14.62 40.98
C THR A 1063 -14.48 14.19 40.31
N TRP A 1064 -13.38 14.15 41.07
CA TRP A 1064 -12.09 13.66 40.59
C TRP A 1064 -12.01 12.15 40.67
N ALA A 1065 -11.62 11.49 39.58
CA ALA A 1065 -11.36 10.05 39.58
C ALA A 1065 -9.90 9.74 39.95
N ASP A 1066 -8.96 10.64 39.62
CA ASP A 1066 -7.57 10.56 40.04
C ASP A 1066 -7.16 11.81 40.84
N GLU A 1067 -7.07 11.66 42.16
CA GLU A 1067 -6.68 12.74 43.07
C GLU A 1067 -5.19 13.10 43.00
N SER A 1068 -4.36 12.32 42.28
CA SER A 1068 -2.92 12.61 42.16
C SER A 1068 -2.64 13.93 41.44
N PHE A 1069 -3.51 14.36 40.53
CA PHE A 1069 -3.46 15.65 39.85
C PHE A 1069 -3.74 16.84 40.78
N MET A 1070 -4.37 16.59 41.93
CA MET A 1070 -4.67 17.61 42.95
C MET A 1070 -3.57 17.74 44.01
N LYS A 1071 -2.53 16.89 43.98
CA LYS A 1071 -1.45 16.93 44.98
C LYS A 1071 -0.64 18.23 44.87
N GLY A 1072 -0.72 19.04 45.93
CA GLY A 1072 -0.04 20.33 46.02
C GLY A 1072 -0.72 21.46 45.25
N TRP A 1073 -1.99 21.28 44.83
CA TRP A 1073 -2.83 22.34 44.31
C TRP A 1073 -3.38 23.20 45.46
N ASN A 1074 -3.38 24.52 45.30
CA ASN A 1074 -3.89 25.46 46.30
C ASN A 1074 -5.14 26.19 45.77
N PRO A 1075 -6.33 25.97 46.35
CA PRO A 1075 -7.56 26.65 45.95
C PRO A 1075 -7.46 28.20 46.02
N MET A 1076 -6.54 28.74 46.81
CA MET A 1076 -6.32 30.19 46.97
C MET A 1076 -5.68 30.85 45.73
N ASN A 1077 -5.15 30.07 44.79
CA ASN A 1077 -4.59 30.58 43.54
C ASN A 1077 -5.66 30.88 42.49
N LEU A 1078 -6.89 30.39 42.68
CA LEU A 1078 -8.02 30.76 41.83
C LEU A 1078 -8.41 32.24 42.04
N PRO A 1079 -9.02 32.90 41.04
CA PRO A 1079 -9.53 34.25 41.16
C PRO A 1079 -10.37 34.44 42.43
N LYS A 1080 -10.03 35.46 43.25
CA LYS A 1080 -10.71 35.74 44.54
C LYS A 1080 -12.23 35.93 44.39
N SER A 1081 -12.68 36.36 43.22
CA SER A 1081 -14.09 36.51 42.86
C SER A 1081 -14.85 35.18 42.78
N TRP A 1082 -14.15 34.04 42.59
CA TRP A 1082 -14.78 32.72 42.43
C TRP A 1082 -14.97 31.98 43.75
N ILE A 1083 -14.07 32.21 44.71
CA ILE A 1083 -13.99 31.49 45.99
C ILE A 1083 -15.35 31.40 46.74
N PRO A 1084 -16.19 32.45 46.81
CA PRO A 1084 -17.47 32.38 47.54
C PRO A 1084 -18.47 31.35 46.99
N TYR A 1085 -18.31 30.94 45.72
CA TYR A 1085 -19.23 30.04 45.03
C TYR A 1085 -18.71 28.60 44.94
N LEU A 1086 -17.49 28.35 45.41
CA LEU A 1086 -16.80 27.06 45.39
C LEU A 1086 -16.89 26.39 46.76
N LYS A 1087 -17.46 25.19 46.83
CA LYS A 1087 -17.57 24.40 48.06
C LYS A 1087 -17.00 23.00 47.85
N PHE A 1088 -15.87 22.72 48.49
CA PHE A 1088 -15.33 21.37 48.59
C PHE A 1088 -16.18 20.52 49.53
N LEU A 1089 -16.56 19.32 49.10
CA LEU A 1089 -17.31 18.37 49.90
C LEU A 1089 -16.34 17.36 50.54
N PRO A 1090 -16.57 16.99 51.82
CA PRO A 1090 -15.73 16.01 52.50
C PRO A 1090 -15.95 14.59 51.92
N GLY A 1091 -14.87 13.83 51.76
CA GLY A 1091 -14.88 12.43 51.29
C GLY A 1091 -13.87 12.15 50.18
N SER A 1092 -13.60 10.87 49.92
CA SER A 1092 -12.88 10.39 48.73
C SER A 1092 -13.86 9.59 47.86
N PRO A 1093 -13.97 9.85 46.55
CA PRO A 1093 -13.19 10.83 45.78
C PRO A 1093 -13.52 12.30 46.11
N THR A 1094 -12.53 13.17 45.91
CA THR A 1094 -12.64 14.63 46.06
C THR A 1094 -13.76 15.19 45.19
N LYS A 1095 -14.63 16.02 45.80
CA LYS A 1095 -15.79 16.63 45.14
C LYS A 1095 -15.81 18.14 45.33
N LEU A 1096 -16.09 18.88 44.26
CA LEU A 1096 -16.26 20.32 44.27
C LEU A 1096 -17.66 20.68 43.78
N ARG A 1097 -18.41 21.42 44.60
CA ARG A 1097 -19.70 21.98 44.21
C ARG A 1097 -19.53 23.47 43.84
N ILE A 1098 -19.99 23.85 42.65
CA ILE A 1098 -19.92 25.22 42.11
C ILE A 1098 -21.33 25.78 41.97
N ARG A 1099 -21.66 26.90 42.63
CA ARG A 1099 -22.97 27.55 42.46
C ARG A 1099 -23.04 28.30 41.13
N LYS A 1100 -24.14 28.14 40.38
CA LYS A 1100 -24.30 28.74 39.03
C LYS A 1100 -24.38 30.27 39.03
N GLU A 1101 -24.70 30.87 40.17
CA GLU A 1101 -24.75 32.32 40.40
C GLU A 1101 -23.46 33.05 39.95
N ILE A 1102 -22.32 32.34 39.94
CA ILE A 1102 -21.01 32.85 39.54
C ILE A 1102 -20.92 33.26 38.06
N ALA A 1103 -21.73 32.68 37.18
CA ALA A 1103 -21.48 32.75 35.74
C ALA A 1103 -22.25 33.84 34.98
N GLN A 1104 -23.14 34.60 35.62
CA GLN A 1104 -23.94 35.73 35.09
C GLN A 1104 -23.98 35.86 33.54
N GLY A 1105 -24.43 34.81 32.83
CA GLY A 1105 -24.29 34.70 31.37
C GLY A 1105 -24.10 33.26 30.88
N ASP A 1106 -23.29 33.07 29.83
CA ASP A 1106 -23.00 31.74 29.25
C ASP A 1106 -22.08 30.91 30.15
N MET A 1107 -22.73 30.03 30.93
CA MET A 1107 -22.10 29.14 31.88
C MET A 1107 -21.08 28.17 31.25
N MET A 1108 -21.23 27.79 29.97
CA MET A 1108 -20.26 26.91 29.29
C MET A 1108 -18.94 27.64 29.09
N LYS A 1109 -19.00 28.89 28.65
CA LYS A 1109 -17.83 29.75 28.49
C LYS A 1109 -17.11 29.98 29.82
N TRP A 1110 -17.88 30.16 30.91
CA TRP A 1110 -17.30 30.25 32.24
C TRP A 1110 -16.64 28.93 32.68
N MET A 1111 -17.29 27.79 32.47
CA MET A 1111 -16.75 26.47 32.84
C MET A 1111 -15.48 26.14 32.06
N ALA A 1112 -15.43 26.47 30.77
CA ALA A 1112 -14.21 26.34 29.95
C ALA A 1112 -13.07 27.18 30.56
N GLY A 1113 -13.33 28.45 30.90
CA GLY A 1113 -12.35 29.31 31.56
C GLY A 1113 -11.91 28.79 32.95
N PHE A 1114 -12.82 28.20 33.71
CA PHE A 1114 -12.51 27.58 35.00
C PHE A 1114 -11.56 26.38 34.84
N VAL A 1115 -11.84 25.51 33.86
CA VAL A 1115 -11.00 24.34 33.55
C VAL A 1115 -9.63 24.78 33.01
N ASP A 1116 -9.58 25.83 32.18
CA ASP A 1116 -8.31 26.41 31.69
C ASP A 1116 -7.44 26.94 32.82
N GLU A 1117 -8.04 27.61 33.80
CA GLU A 1117 -7.30 28.14 34.95
C GLU A 1117 -6.78 27.02 35.86
N LEU A 1118 -7.56 25.94 36.03
CA LEU A 1118 -7.09 24.73 36.71
C LEU A 1118 -5.91 24.08 35.96
N LEU A 1119 -5.96 24.03 34.63
CA LEU A 1119 -4.89 23.50 33.79
C LEU A 1119 -3.59 24.31 33.92
N LYS A 1120 -3.66 25.64 33.96
CA LYS A 1120 -2.49 26.50 34.16
C LYS A 1120 -1.82 26.26 35.51
N GLU A 1121 -2.59 26.10 36.58
CA GLU A 1121 -2.06 25.84 37.92
C GLU A 1121 -1.39 24.45 38.03
N VAL A 1122 -1.91 23.46 37.30
CA VAL A 1122 -1.36 22.10 37.28
C VAL A 1122 -0.14 22.00 36.35
N ARG A 1123 -0.11 22.70 35.21
CA ARG A 1123 0.99 22.70 34.22
C ARG A 1123 2.09 23.73 34.46
N GLY A 1124 1.81 24.80 35.21
CA GLY A 1124 2.77 25.86 35.56
C GLY A 1124 3.79 25.47 36.63
N LYS A 1125 4.00 24.17 36.85
CA LYS A 1125 4.97 23.58 37.77
C LYS A 1125 6.04 22.79 37.03
#